data_AF-A0A7V9UQB5-F1
#
_entry.id   AF-A0A7V9UQB5-F1
#
_cell.length_a   1.000
_cell.length_b   1.000
_cell.length_c   1.000
_cell.angle_alpha   90.00
_cell.angle_beta   90.00
_cell.angle_gamma   90.00
#
_symmetry.space_group_name_H-M   'P 1'
#
loop_
_entity.id
_entity.type
_entity.pdbx_description
1 polymer ?
#
loop_
_entity_poly.entity_id
_entity_poly.type
_entity_poly.pdbx_seq_one_letter_code
_entity_poly.pdbx_strand_id
1 'polypeptide(L)'
;WLEKQCLSSIYSLIHEQKSSALCLSGGGIRSATFNLGILQGLARKRLIGEFDYLSTVSGGGYIGSWLTAWIHRHKRGVDGVMHELSEKPTSALEPDPPEVSHLRTYSNYLSPQTGLLSADTWTLAATVIRNLFLNWLVFIPLLLAVLMFPRIYVAAIRQLPSNHPAGDLWEPWSLAIGIILSLIGVTYVGRYLPSKDDRKSSQRRFLWECLLPMVLAAIAVTFFWARFQDAKPWHGWKTYMGIVNTEPESYKIGFIILVTLVILVGWAFYLYSRRSAIARYVDDTRRLHNKNVTWKVALNILLSIVIIIIAGYVTGYLLWKVSDHFRQGFLFGSPNDPQNPFGHARTYAIFAVPLLMALLMMAATLLIGLTSRYNSDDEQEWFARYSGWILIVIVGWLVVSSMVLSSADVADNKNWATGEPIWPSWSKLLAVVVGIVSGIITLVGGFSAKTQVYIQGGENKPSRKESQKGMGATLLKRLASLAAPIFFIFLIVVLSIVTNSLLEKFSPVLKDVFNKTGVVEYKQGDFSEGQNWRQADFEGRQQIDFENNPRQYNYIRPEAPRKMTYHRDIVLFSGMRLLIVTTILLGLFGWIMGLLIDTGKFSIHSMYANRLKRAYLGASRKKRRPNWFTNFDSADDLPIHELRPALFNENSFRDLPGLIHDLNNEHDQLSDDLRQNLSPTTRALMKEYKPTDDPSDELVRALCQDLNKLLDGDCIYVEKRHEEHQKEIIEQMVKQGLQDEGRILLNRLYLEESYPNRIKGIYEKLKDKRLGRPLPIVNIALNLMKGDKLAWQERKAETFTVSPLHSGNHLLGYRRSSSYGGERGITLGTAFTISGAAASPNMGYMISSPLVSFLMAMFNVRLGWWLGNPGPAGNRTFKRDVPQFAAGPVVVEALSMTDDKSSYVYLSDGGHFENLGLYEMVLRRCHLIVVSDASTDP
;
A
#
# COMPACT_ATOMS: atom_id res chain seq x y z
N TRP A 1 -25.15 -28.80 13.95
CA TRP A 1 -25.27 -29.64 15.17
C TRP A 1 -24.06 -30.57 15.30
N LEU A 2 -23.76 -31.41 14.30
CA LEU A 2 -22.51 -32.21 14.21
C LEU A 2 -21.22 -31.37 14.37
N GLU A 3 -21.14 -30.20 13.71
CA GLU A 3 -20.02 -29.26 13.91
C GLU A 3 -19.88 -28.78 15.36
N LYS A 4 -20.99 -28.52 16.06
CA LYS A 4 -20.95 -28.04 17.46
C LYS A 4 -20.49 -29.15 18.42
N GLN A 5 -20.92 -30.39 18.20
CA GLN A 5 -20.47 -31.55 19.00
C GLN A 5 -19.00 -31.90 18.74
N CYS A 6 -18.56 -31.85 17.47
CA CYS A 6 -17.15 -32.06 17.13
C CYS A 6 -16.26 -30.98 17.76
N LEU A 7 -16.70 -29.71 17.71
CA LEU A 7 -15.98 -28.60 18.32
C LEU A 7 -15.88 -28.72 19.85
N SER A 8 -16.95 -29.14 20.54
CA SER A 8 -16.89 -29.37 21.99
C SER A 8 -15.94 -30.50 22.39
N SER A 9 -15.89 -31.58 21.60
CA SER A 9 -14.94 -32.68 21.83
C SER A 9 -13.50 -32.25 21.58
N ILE A 10 -13.24 -31.48 20.51
CA ILE A 10 -11.93 -30.89 20.23
C ILE A 10 -11.50 -29.96 21.37
N TYR A 11 -12.39 -29.09 21.85
CA TYR A 11 -12.07 -28.20 22.97
C TYR A 11 -11.80 -28.96 24.27
N SER A 12 -12.53 -30.05 24.52
CA SER A 12 -12.28 -30.92 25.68
C SER A 12 -10.89 -31.56 25.59
N LEU A 13 -10.53 -32.10 24.43
CA LEU A 13 -9.20 -32.67 24.17
C LEU A 13 -8.07 -31.62 24.35
N ILE A 14 -8.26 -30.39 23.85
CA ILE A 14 -7.27 -29.32 24.03
C ILE A 14 -7.09 -28.97 25.51
N HIS A 15 -8.20 -28.84 26.26
CA HIS A 15 -8.14 -28.54 27.69
C HIS A 15 -7.51 -29.68 28.51
N GLU A 16 -7.70 -30.94 28.11
CA GLU A 16 -7.04 -32.10 28.73
C GLU A 16 -5.52 -32.07 28.57
N GLN A 17 -4.99 -31.47 27.49
CA GLN A 17 -3.54 -31.35 27.30
C GLN A 17 -2.86 -30.39 28.29
N LYS A 18 -3.62 -29.49 28.94
CA LYS A 18 -3.12 -28.49 29.90
C LYS A 18 -1.88 -27.74 29.39
N SER A 19 -1.94 -27.27 28.15
CA SER A 19 -0.81 -26.61 27.50
C SER A 19 -0.39 -25.31 28.20
N SER A 20 0.89 -24.99 28.10
CA SER A 20 1.51 -23.83 28.74
C SER A 20 2.28 -22.98 27.73
N ALA A 21 2.29 -21.66 27.91
CA ALA A 21 2.95 -20.74 27.00
C ALA A 21 3.76 -19.67 27.73
N LEU A 22 4.95 -19.38 27.22
CA LEU A 22 5.72 -18.19 27.55
C LEU A 22 5.55 -17.16 26.43
N CYS A 23 5.04 -15.98 26.76
CA CYS A 23 4.87 -14.86 25.84
C CYS A 23 5.93 -13.80 26.10
N LEU A 24 6.69 -13.43 25.05
CA LEU A 24 7.68 -12.36 25.08
C LEU A 24 7.15 -11.18 24.26
N SER A 25 6.84 -10.07 24.94
CA SER A 25 6.26 -8.88 24.32
C SER A 25 7.21 -8.15 23.38
N GLY A 26 6.67 -7.25 22.55
CA GLY A 26 7.43 -6.32 21.72
C GLY A 26 8.01 -5.12 22.47
N GLY A 27 8.60 -4.17 21.72
CA GLY A 27 9.29 -3.00 22.25
C GLY A 27 10.72 -2.76 21.71
N GLY A 28 11.09 -3.45 20.62
CA GLY A 28 12.43 -3.35 20.01
C GLY A 28 13.55 -3.95 20.89
N ILE A 29 14.77 -3.41 20.78
CA ILE A 29 15.95 -3.93 21.50
C ILE A 29 15.74 -3.92 23.01
N ARG A 30 15.14 -2.87 23.57
CA ARG A 30 14.96 -2.73 25.03
C ARG A 30 14.15 -3.91 25.58
N SER A 31 13.05 -4.22 24.91
CA SER A 31 12.26 -5.42 25.23
C SER A 31 13.07 -6.71 25.05
N ALA A 32 13.87 -6.84 23.99
CA ALA A 32 14.73 -8.01 23.81
C ALA A 32 15.72 -8.20 24.98
N THR A 33 16.33 -7.11 25.48
CA THR A 33 17.23 -7.12 26.63
C THR A 33 16.51 -7.46 27.94
N PHE A 34 15.32 -6.89 28.17
CA PHE A 34 14.52 -7.21 29.34
C PHE A 34 14.13 -8.69 29.35
N ASN A 35 13.62 -9.19 28.22
CA ASN A 35 13.25 -10.59 28.04
C ASN A 35 14.44 -11.54 28.19
N LEU A 36 15.65 -11.15 27.78
CA LEU A 36 16.86 -11.93 28.06
C LEU A 36 17.06 -12.15 29.57
N GLY A 37 16.86 -11.11 30.39
CA GLY A 37 16.94 -11.22 31.85
C GLY A 37 15.89 -12.19 32.43
N ILE A 38 14.67 -12.16 31.90
CA ILE A 38 13.61 -13.12 32.26
C ILE A 38 14.01 -14.54 31.88
N LEU A 39 14.53 -14.75 30.67
CA LEU A 39 15.01 -16.06 30.22
C LEU A 39 16.14 -16.60 31.10
N GLN A 40 17.11 -15.77 31.49
CA GLN A 40 18.15 -16.15 32.46
C GLN A 40 17.56 -16.53 33.83
N GLY A 41 16.53 -15.80 34.28
CA GLY A 41 15.79 -16.13 35.51
C GLY A 41 15.10 -17.50 35.44
N LEU A 42 14.38 -17.76 34.34
CA LEU A 42 13.71 -19.04 34.08
C LEU A 42 14.70 -20.19 33.92
N ALA A 43 15.84 -19.96 33.26
CA ALA A 43 16.91 -20.94 33.10
C ALA A 43 17.49 -21.37 34.46
N ARG A 44 17.75 -20.43 35.37
CA ARG A 44 18.20 -20.72 36.76
C ARG A 44 17.19 -21.56 37.55
N LYS A 45 15.92 -21.52 37.17
CA LYS A 45 14.85 -22.34 37.77
C LYS A 45 14.49 -23.57 36.93
N ARG A 46 15.20 -23.82 35.81
CA ARG A 46 14.95 -24.91 34.85
C ARG A 46 13.53 -24.94 34.28
N LEU A 47 12.94 -23.76 34.07
CA LEU A 47 11.53 -23.63 33.63
C LEU A 47 11.35 -23.48 32.11
N ILE A 48 12.41 -23.13 31.35
CA ILE A 48 12.26 -22.85 29.90
C ILE A 48 11.72 -24.06 29.13
N GLY A 49 12.22 -25.26 29.44
CA GLY A 49 11.80 -26.51 28.77
C GLY A 49 10.42 -27.03 29.20
N GLU A 50 9.79 -26.42 30.22
CA GLU A 50 8.48 -26.83 30.71
C GLU A 50 7.33 -26.16 29.95
N PHE A 51 7.59 -25.07 29.21
CA PHE A 51 6.59 -24.41 28.38
C PHE A 51 6.38 -25.16 27.05
N ASP A 52 5.12 -25.33 26.64
CA ASP A 52 4.77 -25.92 25.34
C ASP A 52 5.02 -24.96 24.18
N TYR A 53 4.69 -23.68 24.38
CA TYR A 53 4.79 -22.64 23.36
C TYR A 53 5.67 -21.47 23.79
N LEU A 54 6.45 -20.95 22.84
CA LEU A 54 7.16 -19.67 22.95
C LEU A 54 6.52 -18.69 21.97
N SER A 55 5.61 -17.86 22.47
CA SER A 55 4.91 -16.85 21.67
C SER A 55 5.65 -15.53 21.70
N THR A 56 5.91 -14.93 20.54
CA THR A 56 6.78 -13.76 20.45
C THR A 56 6.23 -12.68 19.53
N VAL A 57 6.47 -11.43 19.89
CA VAL A 57 6.14 -10.23 19.07
C VAL A 57 7.34 -9.31 19.02
N SER A 58 7.65 -8.74 17.84
CA SER A 58 8.60 -7.64 17.68
C SER A 58 9.94 -7.87 18.37
N GLY A 59 10.31 -7.04 19.34
CA GLY A 59 11.52 -7.21 20.17
C GLY A 59 11.61 -8.57 20.88
N GLY A 60 10.50 -9.10 21.39
CA GLY A 60 10.41 -10.46 21.92
C GLY A 60 10.67 -11.52 20.85
N GLY A 61 10.33 -11.21 19.58
CA GLY A 61 10.67 -12.03 18.42
C GLY A 61 12.16 -12.13 18.17
N TYR A 62 12.95 -11.07 18.44
CA TYR A 62 14.39 -11.10 18.25
C TYR A 62 15.05 -12.09 19.21
N ILE A 63 14.73 -11.95 20.50
CA ILE A 63 15.34 -12.78 21.55
C ILE A 63 14.77 -14.19 21.55
N GLY A 64 13.47 -14.37 21.27
CA GLY A 64 12.86 -15.69 21.16
C GLY A 64 13.40 -16.46 19.96
N SER A 65 13.62 -15.81 18.82
CA SER A 65 14.25 -16.46 17.66
C SER A 65 15.71 -16.82 17.94
N TRP A 66 16.46 -15.99 18.66
CA TRP A 66 17.81 -16.35 19.13
C TRP A 66 17.78 -17.59 20.02
N LEU A 67 16.89 -17.64 21.02
CA LEU A 67 16.74 -18.78 21.93
C LEU A 67 16.39 -20.05 21.15
N THR A 68 15.39 -19.97 20.26
CA THR A 68 14.97 -21.08 19.41
C THR A 68 16.11 -21.59 18.53
N ALA A 69 16.85 -20.69 17.87
CA ALA A 69 18.00 -21.07 17.05
C ALA A 69 19.12 -21.70 17.88
N TRP A 70 19.37 -21.21 19.09
CA TRP A 70 20.37 -21.79 20.00
C TRP A 70 19.96 -23.18 20.47
N ILE A 71 18.70 -23.37 20.88
CA ILE A 71 18.15 -24.67 21.27
C ILE A 71 18.31 -25.68 20.13
N HIS A 72 18.01 -25.29 18.89
CA HIS A 72 18.14 -26.16 17.73
C HIS A 72 19.59 -26.57 17.44
N ARG A 73 20.53 -25.63 17.58
CA ARG A 73 21.96 -25.84 17.29
C ARG A 73 22.71 -26.56 18.42
N HIS A 74 22.23 -26.48 19.65
CA HIS A 74 22.92 -27.03 20.82
C HIS A 74 22.79 -28.57 20.91
N LYS A 75 23.90 -29.30 21.13
CA LYS A 75 23.94 -30.78 21.18
C LYS A 75 22.98 -31.40 22.21
N ARG A 76 22.79 -30.71 23.34
CA ARG A 76 21.87 -31.10 24.43
C ARG A 76 20.49 -30.42 24.34
N GLY A 77 20.20 -29.71 23.25
CA GLY A 77 18.93 -28.97 23.08
C GLY A 77 18.69 -27.95 24.19
N VAL A 78 17.42 -27.84 24.62
CA VAL A 78 16.97 -26.89 25.64
C VAL A 78 17.67 -27.07 26.98
N ASP A 79 17.98 -28.30 27.40
CA ASP A 79 18.65 -28.57 28.68
C ASP A 79 20.07 -27.99 28.72
N GLY A 80 20.78 -28.08 27.60
CA GLY A 80 22.11 -27.49 27.48
C GLY A 80 22.08 -25.97 27.46
N VAL A 81 21.15 -25.39 26.71
CA VAL A 81 20.97 -23.93 26.68
C VAL A 81 20.55 -23.40 28.05
N MET A 82 19.65 -24.09 28.76
CA MET A 82 19.28 -23.72 30.14
C MET A 82 20.48 -23.80 31.09
N HIS A 83 21.34 -24.80 30.96
CA HIS A 83 22.57 -24.90 31.75
C HIS A 83 23.49 -23.70 31.49
N GLU A 84 23.87 -23.46 30.23
CA GLU A 84 24.77 -22.36 29.85
C GLU A 84 24.17 -20.98 30.22
N LEU A 85 22.84 -20.78 30.09
CA LEU A 85 22.16 -19.55 30.52
C LEU A 85 22.07 -19.36 32.05
N SER A 86 22.13 -20.46 32.80
CA SER A 86 22.04 -20.43 34.26
C SER A 86 23.38 -20.20 34.95
N GLU A 87 24.49 -20.42 34.22
CA GLU A 87 25.84 -20.26 34.74
C GLU A 87 26.09 -18.83 35.22
N LYS A 88 26.72 -18.72 36.39
CA LYS A 88 27.20 -17.43 36.90
C LYS A 88 28.56 -17.14 36.26
N PRO A 89 28.88 -15.86 36.02
CA PRO A 89 30.19 -15.40 35.59
C PRO A 89 31.35 -16.06 36.35
N THR A 90 32.29 -16.69 35.65
CA THR A 90 33.53 -17.22 36.24
C THR A 90 34.60 -16.12 36.41
N SER A 91 34.49 -15.01 35.68
CA SER A 91 35.40 -13.86 35.69
C SER A 91 34.64 -12.53 35.67
N ALA A 92 35.17 -11.51 36.35
CA ALA A 92 34.65 -10.15 36.29
C ALA A 92 34.85 -9.47 34.90
N LEU A 93 35.79 -9.98 34.09
CA LEU A 93 36.14 -9.45 32.77
C LEU A 93 35.35 -10.10 31.63
N GLU A 94 34.93 -11.36 31.77
CA GLU A 94 34.11 -12.09 30.77
C GLU A 94 33.00 -12.89 31.47
N PRO A 95 31.89 -12.24 31.81
CA PRO A 95 30.88 -12.84 32.68
C PRO A 95 29.86 -13.77 31.99
N ASP A 96 29.70 -13.68 30.68
CA ASP A 96 28.57 -14.30 29.98
C ASP A 96 29.00 -15.38 28.97
N PRO A 97 28.13 -16.38 28.67
CA PRO A 97 28.34 -17.29 27.55
C PRO A 97 28.63 -16.54 26.24
N PRO A 98 29.43 -17.11 25.31
CA PRO A 98 29.78 -16.46 24.05
C PRO A 98 28.58 -15.94 23.26
N GLU A 99 27.46 -16.68 23.28
CA GLU A 99 26.21 -16.32 22.63
C GLU A 99 25.56 -15.06 23.24
N VAL A 100 25.64 -14.90 24.56
CA VAL A 100 25.13 -13.70 25.27
C VAL A 100 26.10 -12.53 25.12
N SER A 101 27.41 -12.78 25.18
CA SER A 101 28.44 -11.78 24.91
C SER A 101 28.31 -11.18 23.50
N HIS A 102 27.99 -12.02 22.50
CA HIS A 102 27.67 -11.59 21.15
C HIS A 102 26.47 -10.63 21.14
N LEU A 103 25.35 -10.98 21.78
CA LEU A 103 24.18 -10.10 21.85
C LEU A 103 24.53 -8.73 22.47
N ARG A 104 25.36 -8.70 23.51
CA ARG A 104 25.80 -7.44 24.15
C ARG A 104 26.70 -6.63 23.23
N THR A 105 27.60 -7.27 22.50
CA THR A 105 28.51 -6.62 21.52
C THR A 105 27.72 -6.01 20.35
N TYR A 106 26.64 -6.66 19.93
CA TYR A 106 25.74 -6.18 18.87
C TYR A 106 24.48 -5.48 19.40
N SER A 107 24.51 -5.00 20.65
CA SER A 107 23.41 -4.24 21.26
C SER A 107 23.03 -3.00 20.45
N ASN A 108 23.98 -2.38 19.74
CA ASN A 108 23.68 -1.44 18.65
C ASN A 108 23.69 -2.16 17.29
N TYR A 109 22.59 -2.87 16.98
CA TYR A 109 22.51 -3.70 15.77
C TYR A 109 22.46 -2.89 14.46
N LEU A 110 21.93 -1.64 14.51
CA LEU A 110 21.82 -0.76 13.33
C LEU A 110 23.17 -0.21 12.88
N SER A 111 24.09 0.08 13.81
CA SER A 111 25.46 0.50 13.52
C SER A 111 26.38 0.12 14.71
N PRO A 112 26.99 -1.08 14.68
CA PRO A 112 27.83 -1.56 15.77
C PRO A 112 28.97 -0.59 16.13
N GLN A 113 29.57 0.03 15.11
CA GLN A 113 30.53 1.13 15.28
C GLN A 113 29.87 2.46 14.92
N THR A 114 29.51 3.25 15.94
CA THR A 114 28.99 4.61 15.73
C THR A 114 30.15 5.59 15.56
N GLY A 115 30.07 6.43 14.53
CA GLY A 115 31.08 7.45 14.27
C GLY A 115 30.95 8.03 12.86
N LEU A 116 31.22 9.33 12.72
CA LEU A 116 31.18 10.01 11.41
C LEU A 116 32.20 9.44 10.42
N LEU A 117 33.25 8.78 10.90
CA LEU A 117 34.27 8.10 10.08
C LEU A 117 34.07 6.58 10.02
N SER A 118 32.98 6.05 10.60
CA SER A 118 32.68 4.62 10.56
C SER A 118 32.11 4.21 9.20
N ALA A 119 32.66 3.15 8.61
CA ALA A 119 32.16 2.55 7.38
C ALA A 119 30.69 2.07 7.51
N ASP A 120 30.26 1.64 8.70
CA ASP A 120 28.88 1.19 8.96
C ASP A 120 27.85 2.32 8.79
N THR A 121 28.19 3.53 9.26
CA THR A 121 27.30 4.71 9.19
C THR A 121 27.14 5.17 7.75
N TRP A 122 28.23 5.24 7.00
CA TRP A 122 28.18 5.60 5.57
C TRP A 122 27.54 4.51 4.71
N THR A 123 27.70 3.24 5.07
CA THR A 123 26.98 2.13 4.41
C THR A 123 25.47 2.26 4.62
N LEU A 124 25.02 2.64 5.82
CA LEU A 124 23.61 2.90 6.12
C LEU A 124 23.09 4.08 5.27
N ALA A 125 23.79 5.21 5.28
CA ALA A 125 23.42 6.39 4.50
C ALA A 125 23.38 6.08 3.00
N ALA A 126 24.43 5.45 2.46
CA ALA A 126 24.51 5.07 1.06
C ALA A 126 23.39 4.09 0.66
N THR A 127 23.05 3.12 1.53
CA THR A 127 21.95 2.18 1.28
C THR A 127 20.61 2.89 1.24
N VAL A 128 20.33 3.78 2.20
CA VAL A 128 19.08 4.56 2.23
C VAL A 128 18.98 5.46 1.00
N ILE A 129 20.04 6.21 0.65
CA ILE A 129 20.07 7.09 -0.51
C ILE A 129 19.88 6.29 -1.81
N ARG A 130 20.61 5.18 -1.99
CA ARG A 130 20.48 4.30 -3.15
C ARG A 130 19.05 3.78 -3.28
N ASN A 131 18.49 3.26 -2.19
CA ASN A 131 17.15 2.69 -2.19
C ASN A 131 16.07 3.76 -2.45
N LEU A 132 16.22 4.95 -1.87
CA LEU A 132 15.34 6.10 -2.11
C LEU A 132 15.39 6.52 -3.57
N PHE A 133 16.58 6.66 -4.14
CA PHE A 133 16.77 7.01 -5.55
C PHE A 133 16.11 6.00 -6.49
N LEU A 134 16.30 4.69 -6.26
CA LEU A 134 15.67 3.64 -7.07
C LEU A 134 14.14 3.66 -6.99
N ASN A 135 13.58 3.88 -5.80
CA ASN A 135 12.12 4.03 -5.67
C ASN A 135 11.62 5.31 -6.37
N TRP A 136 12.37 6.40 -6.27
CA TRP A 136 12.03 7.67 -6.92
C TRP A 136 12.07 7.60 -8.45
N LEU A 137 12.96 6.79 -9.03
CA LEU A 137 12.95 6.51 -10.48
C LEU A 137 11.64 5.88 -10.97
N VAL A 138 10.90 5.20 -10.08
CA VAL A 138 9.58 4.65 -10.39
C VAL A 138 8.49 5.67 -10.12
N PHE A 139 8.41 6.22 -8.91
CA PHE A 139 7.25 6.99 -8.46
C PHE A 139 7.26 8.47 -8.86
N ILE A 140 8.41 9.13 -8.88
CA ILE A 140 8.47 10.56 -9.25
C ILE A 140 7.96 10.76 -10.69
N PRO A 141 8.42 10.01 -11.72
CA PRO A 141 7.91 10.18 -13.07
C PRO A 141 6.40 9.99 -13.20
N LEU A 142 5.83 9.01 -12.48
CA LEU A 142 4.38 8.78 -12.45
C LEU A 142 3.63 9.96 -11.81
N LEU A 143 4.14 10.50 -10.70
CA LEU A 143 3.57 11.69 -10.05
C LEU A 143 3.68 12.92 -10.96
N LEU A 144 4.81 13.14 -11.60
CA LEU A 144 5.01 14.24 -12.55
C LEU A 144 4.02 14.13 -13.72
N ALA A 145 3.76 12.93 -14.24
CA ALA A 145 2.77 12.69 -15.29
C ALA A 145 1.35 13.07 -14.83
N VAL A 146 0.96 12.72 -13.60
CA VAL A 146 -0.35 13.14 -13.03
C VAL A 146 -0.44 14.66 -12.88
N LEU A 147 0.62 15.30 -12.40
CA LEU A 147 0.67 16.76 -12.24
C LEU A 147 0.69 17.55 -13.56
N MET A 148 0.90 16.89 -14.71
CA MET A 148 0.75 17.53 -16.04
C MET A 148 -0.72 17.75 -16.42
N PHE A 149 -1.67 17.05 -15.80
CA PHE A 149 -3.08 17.07 -16.23
C PHE A 149 -3.72 18.47 -16.22
N PRO A 150 -3.59 19.30 -15.15
CA PRO A 150 -4.12 20.67 -15.16
C PRO A 150 -3.52 21.53 -16.28
N ARG A 151 -2.27 21.26 -16.67
CA ARG A 151 -1.57 22.00 -17.74
C ARG A 151 -2.05 21.59 -19.11
N ILE A 152 -2.26 20.28 -19.33
CA ILE A 152 -2.86 19.77 -20.57
C ILE A 152 -4.23 20.41 -20.75
N TYR A 153 -5.02 20.53 -19.69
CA TYR A 153 -6.33 21.17 -19.74
C TYR A 153 -6.24 22.67 -20.09
N VAL A 154 -5.33 23.43 -19.47
CA VAL A 154 -5.08 24.84 -19.85
C VAL A 154 -4.60 24.97 -21.30
N ALA A 155 -3.67 24.12 -21.74
CA ALA A 155 -3.16 24.13 -23.10
C ALA A 155 -4.26 23.76 -24.12
N ALA A 156 -5.12 22.81 -23.76
CA ALA A 156 -6.30 22.45 -24.54
C ALA A 156 -7.24 23.64 -24.66
N ILE A 157 -7.52 24.41 -23.60
CA ILE A 157 -8.36 25.61 -23.70
C ILE A 157 -7.72 26.67 -24.64
N ARG A 158 -6.38 26.77 -24.68
CA ARG A 158 -5.66 27.84 -25.38
C ARG A 158 -5.33 27.59 -26.86
N GLN A 159 -5.01 26.36 -27.26
CA GLN A 159 -4.25 26.10 -28.51
C GLN A 159 -5.07 25.80 -29.76
N LEU A 160 -6.40 25.80 -29.71
CA LEU A 160 -7.15 25.40 -30.89
C LEU A 160 -7.39 26.60 -31.82
N PRO A 161 -6.92 26.56 -33.09
CA PRO A 161 -7.07 27.69 -34.00
C PRO A 161 -8.55 27.92 -34.31
N SER A 162 -9.01 29.16 -34.16
CA SER A 162 -10.36 29.60 -34.52
C SER A 162 -10.70 29.43 -36.01
N ASN A 163 -9.72 29.10 -36.85
CA ASN A 163 -9.82 29.12 -38.32
C ASN A 163 -9.36 27.80 -38.99
N HIS A 164 -9.15 26.69 -38.25
CA HIS A 164 -8.78 25.41 -38.87
C HIS A 164 -10.05 24.59 -39.17
N PRO A 165 -10.25 24.03 -40.37
CA PRO A 165 -11.46 23.25 -40.73
C PRO A 165 -11.66 21.97 -39.89
N ALA A 166 -10.65 21.56 -39.13
CA ALA A 166 -10.81 20.49 -38.16
C ALA A 166 -11.62 20.96 -36.93
N GLY A 167 -11.60 22.26 -36.60
CA GLY A 167 -12.26 22.85 -35.42
C GLY A 167 -13.76 22.70 -35.38
N ASP A 168 -14.37 22.77 -36.55
CA ASP A 168 -15.80 22.54 -36.73
C ASP A 168 -16.21 21.09 -36.41
N LEU A 169 -15.27 20.13 -36.42
CA LEU A 169 -15.54 18.74 -36.08
C LEU A 169 -15.44 18.49 -34.57
N TRP A 170 -14.41 18.97 -33.87
CA TRP A 170 -14.17 18.56 -32.47
C TRP A 170 -15.17 19.16 -31.46
N GLU A 171 -15.74 20.32 -31.75
CA GLU A 171 -16.73 20.99 -30.91
C GLU A 171 -17.95 20.11 -30.62
N PRO A 172 -18.71 19.63 -31.63
CA PRO A 172 -19.84 18.73 -31.39
C PRO A 172 -19.41 17.39 -30.80
N TRP A 173 -18.21 16.87 -31.13
CA TRP A 173 -17.71 15.63 -30.53
C TRP A 173 -17.42 15.76 -29.05
N SER A 174 -16.86 16.87 -28.57
CA SER A 174 -16.59 17.08 -27.14
C SER A 174 -17.87 17.13 -26.31
N LEU A 175 -18.91 17.80 -26.82
CA LEU A 175 -20.23 17.81 -26.19
C LEU A 175 -20.88 16.41 -26.24
N ALA A 176 -20.81 15.72 -27.38
CA ALA A 176 -21.35 14.36 -27.52
C ALA A 176 -20.68 13.37 -26.56
N ILE A 177 -19.34 13.43 -26.45
CA ILE A 177 -18.56 12.64 -25.49
C ILE A 177 -19.00 12.95 -24.06
N GLY A 178 -19.15 14.24 -23.72
CA GLY A 178 -19.64 14.67 -22.40
C GLY A 178 -21.02 14.11 -22.07
N ILE A 179 -21.95 14.13 -23.02
CA ILE A 179 -23.29 13.57 -22.86
C ILE A 179 -23.23 12.05 -22.69
N ILE A 180 -22.50 11.33 -23.56
CA ILE A 180 -22.37 9.87 -23.50
C ILE A 180 -21.78 9.42 -22.15
N LEU A 181 -20.70 10.06 -21.70
CA LEU A 181 -20.06 9.74 -20.42
C LEU A 181 -20.97 10.05 -19.22
N SER A 182 -21.74 11.13 -19.29
CA SER A 182 -22.77 11.44 -18.28
C SER A 182 -23.86 10.37 -18.24
N LEU A 183 -24.33 9.91 -19.40
CA LEU A 183 -25.33 8.85 -19.51
C LEU A 183 -24.82 7.51 -18.97
N ILE A 184 -23.54 7.18 -19.16
CA ILE A 184 -22.91 5.99 -18.55
C ILE A 184 -23.00 6.08 -17.03
N GLY A 185 -22.60 7.22 -16.45
CA GLY A 185 -22.67 7.45 -14.99
C GLY A 185 -24.11 7.37 -14.45
N VAL A 186 -25.06 8.04 -15.10
CA VAL A 186 -26.48 8.02 -14.70
C VAL A 186 -27.09 6.62 -14.82
N THR A 187 -26.71 5.87 -15.85
CA THR A 187 -27.14 4.47 -16.01
C THR A 187 -26.60 3.58 -14.90
N TYR A 188 -25.36 3.80 -14.46
CA TYR A 188 -24.81 3.11 -13.30
C TYR A 188 -25.64 3.42 -12.04
N VAL A 189 -25.93 4.70 -11.79
CA VAL A 189 -26.78 5.12 -10.65
C VAL A 189 -28.13 4.39 -10.70
N GLY A 190 -28.85 4.44 -11.82
CA GLY A 190 -30.17 3.78 -11.91
C GLY A 190 -30.13 2.25 -11.81
N ARG A 191 -29.00 1.59 -12.15
CA ARG A 191 -28.85 0.12 -12.04
C ARG A 191 -28.47 -0.38 -10.65
N TYR A 192 -27.73 0.41 -9.88
CA TYR A 192 -27.12 -0.01 -8.61
C TYR A 192 -27.59 0.82 -7.41
N LEU A 193 -28.51 1.77 -7.60
CA LEU A 193 -29.21 2.43 -6.51
C LEU A 193 -29.96 1.34 -5.69
N PRO A 194 -29.79 1.31 -4.36
CA PRO A 194 -30.46 0.33 -3.51
C PRO A 194 -31.97 0.34 -3.77
N SER A 195 -32.52 -0.84 -4.03
CA SER A 195 -33.96 -1.08 -4.10
C SER A 195 -34.20 -2.50 -3.57
N LYS A 196 -35.43 -3.01 -3.64
CA LYS A 196 -35.71 -4.42 -3.32
C LYS A 196 -34.92 -5.45 -4.16
N ASP A 197 -34.17 -5.02 -5.18
CA ASP A 197 -33.28 -5.86 -5.98
C ASP A 197 -31.84 -5.76 -5.44
N ASP A 198 -31.32 -6.84 -4.86
CA ASP A 198 -30.00 -6.97 -4.21
C ASP A 198 -28.82 -6.97 -5.22
N ARG A 199 -28.79 -6.02 -6.16
CA ARG A 199 -27.66 -5.90 -7.10
C ARG A 199 -26.45 -5.31 -6.40
N LYS A 200 -25.57 -6.19 -5.91
CA LYS A 200 -24.31 -5.80 -5.27
C LYS A 200 -23.35 -5.18 -6.28
N SER A 201 -22.89 -3.97 -5.99
CA SER A 201 -21.78 -3.31 -6.71
C SER A 201 -20.56 -3.19 -5.81
N SER A 202 -19.38 -3.08 -6.41
CA SER A 202 -18.13 -2.85 -5.67
C SER A 202 -17.69 -1.40 -5.81
N GLN A 203 -16.97 -0.87 -4.82
CA GLN A 203 -16.38 0.48 -4.89
C GLN A 203 -15.50 0.65 -6.14
N ARG A 204 -14.80 -0.40 -6.58
CA ARG A 204 -14.00 -0.36 -7.81
C ARG A 204 -14.88 -0.08 -9.04
N ARG A 205 -16.02 -0.78 -9.16
CA ARG A 205 -16.97 -0.51 -10.25
C ARG A 205 -17.56 0.89 -10.15
N PHE A 206 -17.91 1.35 -8.94
CA PHE A 206 -18.37 2.72 -8.73
C PHE A 206 -17.37 3.77 -9.27
N LEU A 207 -16.08 3.63 -8.92
CA LEU A 207 -15.05 4.58 -9.35
C LEU A 207 -14.87 4.57 -10.88
N TRP A 208 -14.89 3.40 -11.52
CA TRP A 208 -14.61 3.24 -12.96
C TRP A 208 -15.82 3.46 -13.87
N GLU A 209 -17.03 3.06 -13.44
CA GLU A 209 -18.25 3.09 -14.25
C GLU A 209 -19.16 4.29 -13.92
N CYS A 210 -18.94 4.96 -12.78
CA CYS A 210 -19.73 6.13 -12.39
C CYS A 210 -18.86 7.38 -12.24
N LEU A 211 -17.96 7.41 -11.25
CA LEU A 211 -17.24 8.63 -10.88
C LEU A 211 -16.31 9.11 -12.00
N LEU A 212 -15.45 8.24 -12.53
CA LEU A 212 -14.51 8.62 -13.59
C LEU A 212 -15.21 9.12 -14.86
N PRO A 213 -16.23 8.42 -15.41
CA PRO A 213 -17.01 8.95 -16.54
C PRO A 213 -17.63 10.30 -16.25
N MET A 214 -18.17 10.53 -15.05
CA MET A 214 -18.74 11.83 -14.67
C MET A 214 -17.71 12.96 -14.62
N VAL A 215 -16.51 12.69 -14.10
CA VAL A 215 -15.41 13.66 -14.10
C VAL A 215 -14.96 13.97 -15.52
N LEU A 216 -14.76 12.94 -16.35
CA LEU A 216 -14.39 13.12 -17.76
C LEU A 216 -15.49 13.85 -18.55
N ALA A 217 -16.76 13.61 -18.23
CA ALA A 217 -17.89 14.34 -18.79
C ALA A 217 -17.83 15.83 -18.43
N ALA A 218 -17.59 16.16 -17.15
CA ALA A 218 -17.47 17.55 -16.72
C ALA A 218 -16.31 18.26 -17.43
N ILE A 219 -15.18 17.58 -17.63
CA ILE A 219 -14.03 18.10 -18.38
C ILE A 219 -14.37 18.33 -19.86
N ALA A 220 -15.07 17.39 -20.50
CA ALA A 220 -15.46 17.49 -21.90
C ALA A 220 -16.48 18.62 -22.13
N VAL A 221 -17.47 18.76 -21.24
CA VAL A 221 -18.50 19.82 -21.31
C VAL A 221 -17.89 21.21 -21.05
N THR A 222 -17.00 21.33 -20.06
CA THR A 222 -16.30 22.60 -19.81
C THR A 222 -15.30 22.94 -20.91
N PHE A 223 -14.67 21.95 -21.53
CA PHE A 223 -13.86 22.17 -22.72
C PHE A 223 -14.69 22.71 -23.90
N PHE A 224 -15.83 22.09 -24.20
CA PHE A 224 -16.79 22.58 -25.18
C PHE A 224 -17.20 24.03 -24.88
N TRP A 225 -17.48 24.30 -23.61
CA TRP A 225 -17.96 25.60 -23.14
C TRP A 225 -16.90 26.70 -23.24
N ALA A 226 -15.63 26.42 -22.91
CA ALA A 226 -14.54 27.38 -23.11
C ALA A 226 -14.47 27.86 -24.57
N ARG A 227 -14.71 26.94 -25.52
CA ARG A 227 -14.72 27.24 -26.96
C ARG A 227 -15.97 28.00 -27.43
N PHE A 228 -17.12 27.72 -26.82
CA PHE A 228 -18.38 28.43 -27.08
C PHE A 228 -18.27 29.95 -26.82
N GLN A 229 -17.34 30.39 -25.96
CA GLN A 229 -17.15 31.80 -25.62
C GLN A 229 -16.34 32.60 -26.67
N ASP A 230 -15.43 31.94 -27.41
CA ASP A 230 -14.52 32.58 -28.38
C ASP A 230 -14.97 32.43 -29.85
N ALA A 231 -15.71 31.37 -30.19
CA ALA A 231 -16.27 31.22 -31.52
C ALA A 231 -17.36 32.28 -31.75
N LYS A 232 -17.49 32.83 -32.95
CA LYS A 232 -18.79 33.34 -33.44
C LYS A 232 -19.63 32.10 -33.76
N PRO A 233 -20.32 31.48 -32.78
CA PRO A 233 -20.59 30.03 -32.80
C PRO A 233 -21.70 29.63 -33.77
N TRP A 234 -22.23 30.58 -34.53
CA TRP A 234 -23.56 30.49 -35.08
C TRP A 234 -23.63 30.45 -36.61
N HIS A 235 -22.53 30.55 -37.37
CA HIS A 235 -22.67 30.44 -38.84
C HIS A 235 -23.13 29.04 -39.29
N GLY A 236 -22.65 27.96 -38.64
CA GLY A 236 -23.11 26.59 -38.92
C GLY A 236 -24.51 26.28 -38.37
N TRP A 237 -24.79 26.65 -37.11
CA TRP A 237 -26.06 26.31 -36.43
C TRP A 237 -27.24 27.23 -36.83
N LYS A 238 -26.99 28.49 -37.24
CA LYS A 238 -28.02 29.36 -37.89
C LYS A 238 -28.58 28.70 -39.14
N THR A 239 -27.71 28.03 -39.89
CA THR A 239 -28.06 27.34 -41.13
C THR A 239 -28.79 26.02 -40.85
N TYR A 240 -28.40 25.29 -39.79
CA TYR A 240 -29.01 24.00 -39.44
C TYR A 240 -30.39 24.10 -38.76
N MET A 241 -30.66 25.18 -38.00
CA MET A 241 -31.94 25.38 -37.28
C MET A 241 -32.87 26.41 -37.95
N GLY A 242 -32.44 27.09 -39.02
CA GLY A 242 -33.25 28.08 -39.74
C GLY A 242 -33.57 29.37 -38.98
N ILE A 243 -32.92 29.63 -37.84
CA ILE A 243 -33.19 30.80 -36.99
C ILE A 243 -32.25 31.95 -37.40
N VAL A 244 -32.69 32.75 -38.37
CA VAL A 244 -32.01 33.96 -38.84
C VAL A 244 -32.53 35.16 -38.03
N ASN A 245 -31.61 35.92 -37.42
CA ASN A 245 -31.82 37.17 -36.66
C ASN A 245 -32.54 37.05 -35.30
N THR A 246 -31.79 36.75 -34.22
CA THR A 246 -32.31 36.92 -32.85
C THR A 246 -31.33 37.66 -31.93
N GLU A 247 -31.90 38.46 -31.02
CA GLU A 247 -31.26 39.29 -29.99
C GLU A 247 -30.40 38.49 -28.99
N PRO A 248 -29.45 39.11 -28.27
CA PRO A 248 -28.59 38.46 -27.26
C PRO A 248 -29.33 37.59 -26.22
N GLU A 249 -30.58 37.94 -25.87
CA GLU A 249 -31.40 37.18 -24.92
C GLU A 249 -31.90 35.82 -25.46
N SER A 250 -31.98 35.63 -26.78
CA SER A 250 -32.42 34.35 -27.36
C SER A 250 -31.43 33.22 -27.11
N TYR A 251 -30.12 33.53 -27.05
CA TYR A 251 -29.05 32.57 -26.81
C TYR A 251 -29.09 32.01 -25.38
N LYS A 252 -29.43 32.85 -24.40
CA LYS A 252 -29.61 32.46 -23.01
C LYS A 252 -30.77 31.47 -22.86
N ILE A 253 -31.91 31.75 -23.50
CA ILE A 253 -33.08 30.88 -23.48
C ILE A 253 -32.75 29.54 -24.16
N GLY A 254 -32.11 29.56 -25.34
CA GLY A 254 -31.68 28.35 -26.04
C GLY A 254 -30.73 27.47 -25.23
N PHE A 255 -29.78 28.07 -24.50
CA PHE A 255 -28.87 27.36 -23.62
C PHE A 255 -29.59 26.69 -22.43
N ILE A 256 -30.51 27.42 -21.79
CA ILE A 256 -31.31 26.89 -20.68
C ILE A 256 -32.16 25.71 -21.17
N ILE A 257 -32.76 25.81 -22.36
CA ILE A 257 -33.51 24.72 -22.98
C ILE A 257 -32.60 23.50 -23.23
N LEU A 258 -31.41 23.70 -23.79
CA LEU A 258 -30.45 22.61 -24.03
C LEU A 258 -30.07 21.88 -22.74
N VAL A 259 -29.71 22.62 -21.69
CA VAL A 259 -29.36 22.02 -20.38
C VAL A 259 -30.55 21.26 -19.80
N THR A 260 -31.75 21.81 -19.91
CA THR A 260 -32.98 21.17 -19.45
C THR A 260 -33.25 19.87 -20.23
N LEU A 261 -33.06 19.87 -21.55
CA LEU A 261 -33.19 18.68 -22.40
C LEU A 261 -32.17 17.60 -22.03
N VAL A 262 -30.90 17.96 -21.77
CA VAL A 262 -29.87 17.00 -21.37
C VAL A 262 -30.22 16.35 -20.03
N ILE A 263 -30.70 17.12 -19.05
CA ILE A 263 -31.14 16.59 -17.75
C ILE A 263 -32.38 15.69 -17.92
N LEU A 264 -33.34 16.08 -18.78
CA LEU A 264 -34.50 15.26 -19.12
C LEU A 264 -34.12 13.92 -19.76
N VAL A 265 -33.18 13.92 -20.72
CA VAL A 265 -32.66 12.70 -21.35
C VAL A 265 -31.95 11.83 -20.33
N GLY A 266 -31.10 12.42 -19.49
CA GLY A 266 -30.45 11.70 -18.39
C GLY A 266 -31.46 11.05 -17.44
N TRP A 267 -32.52 11.77 -17.08
CA TRP A 267 -33.59 11.24 -16.26
C TRP A 267 -34.40 10.13 -16.94
N ALA A 268 -34.68 10.25 -18.25
CA ALA A 268 -35.31 9.18 -19.01
C ALA A 268 -34.47 7.89 -19.00
N PHE A 269 -33.13 8.01 -19.13
CA PHE A 269 -32.20 6.89 -18.99
C PHE A 269 -32.16 6.33 -17.55
N TYR A 270 -32.24 7.19 -16.54
CA TYR A 270 -32.39 6.77 -15.14
C TYR A 270 -33.67 5.94 -14.94
N LEU A 271 -34.82 6.39 -15.44
CA LEU A 271 -36.06 5.62 -15.38
C LEU A 271 -35.97 4.31 -16.17
N TYR A 272 -35.39 4.35 -17.37
CA TYR A 272 -35.21 3.17 -18.21
C TYR A 272 -34.34 2.11 -17.53
N SER A 273 -33.24 2.53 -16.89
CA SER A 273 -32.37 1.63 -16.13
C SER A 273 -33.05 1.09 -14.87
N ARG A 274 -34.00 1.83 -14.29
CA ARG A 274 -34.80 1.44 -13.13
C ARG A 274 -36.11 0.69 -13.47
N ARG A 275 -36.43 0.48 -14.75
CA ARG A 275 -37.72 -0.09 -15.22
C ARG A 275 -38.12 -1.39 -14.53
N SER A 276 -37.17 -2.29 -14.30
CA SER A 276 -37.42 -3.59 -13.66
C SER A 276 -37.73 -3.45 -12.16
N ALA A 277 -37.10 -2.50 -11.47
CA ALA A 277 -37.37 -2.23 -10.06
C ALA A 277 -38.75 -1.56 -9.88
N ILE A 278 -39.09 -0.61 -10.76
CA ILE A 278 -40.41 0.05 -10.76
C ILE A 278 -41.52 -0.97 -11.02
N ALA A 279 -41.35 -1.85 -12.02
CA ALA A 279 -42.34 -2.89 -12.34
C ALA A 279 -42.62 -3.81 -11.13
N ARG A 280 -41.56 -4.27 -10.44
CA ARG A 280 -41.71 -5.12 -9.24
C ARG A 280 -42.34 -4.40 -8.06
N TYR A 281 -42.00 -3.13 -7.83
CA TYR A 281 -42.64 -2.33 -6.78
C TYR A 281 -44.16 -2.22 -7.01
N VAL A 282 -44.57 -1.99 -8.27
CA VAL A 282 -45.99 -1.95 -8.64
C VAL A 282 -46.66 -3.31 -8.43
N ASP A 283 -46.02 -4.41 -8.82
CA ASP A 283 -46.56 -5.76 -8.64
C ASP A 283 -46.67 -6.18 -7.17
N ASP A 284 -45.63 -5.95 -6.36
CA ASP A 284 -45.64 -6.24 -4.92
C ASP A 284 -46.73 -5.46 -4.18
N THR A 285 -46.90 -4.19 -4.51
CA THR A 285 -47.86 -3.33 -3.81
C THR A 285 -49.30 -3.58 -4.29
N ARG A 286 -49.48 -4.05 -5.53
CA ARG A 286 -50.76 -4.60 -6.01
C ARG A 286 -51.14 -5.88 -5.27
N ARG A 287 -50.17 -6.76 -4.98
CA ARG A 287 -50.40 -7.97 -4.16
C ARG A 287 -50.84 -7.64 -2.73
N LEU A 288 -50.40 -6.50 -2.19
CA LEU A 288 -50.82 -5.96 -0.89
C LEU A 288 -52.16 -5.18 -0.93
N HIS A 289 -53.01 -5.40 -1.95
CA HIS A 289 -54.37 -4.85 -2.09
C HIS A 289 -54.50 -3.31 -2.22
N ASN A 290 -53.42 -2.58 -2.50
CA ASN A 290 -53.50 -1.14 -2.73
C ASN A 290 -53.78 -0.81 -4.21
N LYS A 291 -55.06 -0.67 -4.57
CA LYS A 291 -55.50 -0.43 -5.97
C LYS A 291 -55.02 0.90 -6.58
N ASN A 292 -54.58 1.88 -5.77
CA ASN A 292 -54.21 3.22 -6.22
C ASN A 292 -52.71 3.40 -6.54
N VAL A 293 -51.90 2.34 -6.47
CA VAL A 293 -50.43 2.44 -6.59
C VAL A 293 -49.99 2.88 -7.98
N THR A 294 -50.60 2.36 -9.05
CA THR A 294 -50.24 2.75 -10.42
C THR A 294 -50.50 4.23 -10.70
N TRP A 295 -51.60 4.78 -10.18
CA TRP A 295 -51.89 6.21 -10.26
C TRP A 295 -50.89 7.05 -9.47
N LYS A 296 -50.48 6.60 -8.28
CA LYS A 296 -49.44 7.27 -7.49
C LYS A 296 -48.07 7.27 -8.19
N VAL A 297 -47.68 6.15 -8.81
CA VAL A 297 -46.42 6.06 -9.58
C VAL A 297 -46.47 6.97 -10.81
N ALA A 298 -47.58 6.99 -11.56
CA ALA A 298 -47.76 7.88 -12.70
C ALA A 298 -47.73 9.36 -12.31
N LEU A 299 -48.42 9.72 -11.20
CA LEU A 299 -48.40 11.07 -10.64
C LEU A 299 -46.99 11.48 -10.21
N ASN A 300 -46.21 10.58 -9.62
CA ASN A 300 -44.82 10.84 -9.23
C ASN A 300 -43.91 11.07 -10.44
N ILE A 301 -44.07 10.28 -11.50
CA ILE A 301 -43.34 10.46 -12.77
C ILE A 301 -43.66 11.84 -13.36
N LEU A 302 -44.94 12.23 -13.38
CA LEU A 302 -45.36 13.57 -13.83
C LEU A 302 -44.79 14.69 -12.96
N LEU A 303 -44.87 14.55 -11.64
CA LEU A 303 -44.33 15.52 -10.68
C LEU A 303 -42.81 15.68 -10.84
N SER A 304 -42.09 14.57 -11.08
CA SER A 304 -40.64 14.63 -11.32
C SER A 304 -40.30 15.32 -12.63
N ILE A 305 -41.10 15.22 -13.70
CA ILE A 305 -40.87 15.99 -14.93
C ILE A 305 -40.94 17.49 -14.65
N VAL A 306 -41.95 17.94 -13.90
CA VAL A 306 -42.09 19.35 -13.50
C VAL A 306 -40.88 19.80 -12.67
N ILE A 307 -40.48 18.99 -11.69
CA ILE A 307 -39.31 19.27 -10.85
C ILE A 307 -38.03 19.34 -11.68
N ILE A 308 -37.86 18.46 -12.67
CA ILE A 308 -36.69 18.43 -13.55
C ILE A 308 -36.65 19.65 -14.47
N ILE A 309 -37.80 20.10 -14.97
CA ILE A 309 -37.87 21.34 -15.76
C ILE A 309 -37.43 22.53 -14.90
N ILE A 310 -37.91 22.60 -13.65
CA ILE A 310 -37.50 23.66 -12.71
C ILE A 310 -36.01 23.55 -12.38
N ALA A 311 -35.52 22.35 -12.04
CA ALA A 311 -34.12 22.12 -11.72
C ALA A 311 -33.21 22.38 -12.92
N GLY A 312 -33.62 21.99 -14.12
CA GLY A 312 -32.92 22.24 -15.38
C GLY A 312 -32.90 23.72 -15.74
N TYR A 313 -34.01 24.44 -15.52
CA TYR A 313 -34.06 25.89 -15.66
C TYR A 313 -33.10 26.58 -14.69
N VAL A 314 -33.16 26.25 -13.40
CA VAL A 314 -32.29 26.84 -12.36
C VAL A 314 -30.82 26.53 -12.65
N THR A 315 -30.51 25.28 -12.97
CA THR A 315 -29.13 24.84 -13.28
C THR A 315 -28.63 25.52 -14.55
N GLY A 316 -29.43 25.56 -15.61
CA GLY A 316 -29.10 26.23 -16.86
C GLY A 316 -28.92 27.74 -16.69
N TYR A 317 -29.75 28.38 -15.88
CA TYR A 317 -29.63 29.81 -15.55
C TYR A 317 -28.37 30.11 -14.75
N LEU A 318 -28.07 29.32 -13.71
CA LEU A 318 -26.85 29.46 -12.92
C LEU A 318 -25.59 29.21 -13.77
N LEU A 319 -25.58 28.16 -14.59
CA LEU A 319 -24.49 27.88 -15.52
C LEU A 319 -24.30 29.03 -16.52
N TRP A 320 -25.39 29.58 -17.06
CA TRP A 320 -25.32 30.74 -17.95
C TRP A 320 -24.77 31.98 -17.24
N LYS A 321 -25.28 32.30 -16.04
CA LYS A 321 -24.78 33.42 -15.22
C LYS A 321 -23.29 33.31 -14.97
N VAL A 322 -22.82 32.12 -14.60
CA VAL A 322 -21.40 31.85 -14.40
C VAL A 322 -20.63 31.97 -15.72
N SER A 323 -21.15 31.44 -16.84
CA SER A 323 -20.56 31.59 -18.18
C SER A 323 -20.30 33.04 -18.51
N ASP A 324 -21.36 33.82 -18.37
CA ASP A 324 -21.39 35.22 -18.72
C ASP A 324 -20.44 36.01 -17.80
N HIS A 325 -20.30 35.60 -16.55
CA HIS A 325 -19.34 36.17 -15.62
C HIS A 325 -17.88 35.82 -15.93
N PHE A 326 -17.60 34.59 -16.35
CA PHE A 326 -16.28 34.21 -16.90
C PHE A 326 -15.96 35.00 -18.17
N ARG A 327 -16.97 35.32 -18.98
CA ARG A 327 -16.86 36.11 -20.21
C ARG A 327 -16.65 37.60 -19.96
N GLN A 328 -17.35 38.19 -18.98
CA GLN A 328 -17.32 39.63 -18.70
C GLN A 328 -16.14 40.06 -17.80
N GLY A 329 -15.39 39.10 -17.25
CA GLY A 329 -14.11 39.36 -16.59
C GLY A 329 -14.16 39.98 -15.18
N PHE A 330 -15.33 40.01 -14.55
CA PHE A 330 -15.52 40.72 -13.28
C PHE A 330 -14.88 40.01 -12.05
N LEU A 331 -14.82 38.67 -12.03
CA LEU A 331 -14.21 37.92 -10.90
C LEU A 331 -12.78 37.42 -11.16
N PHE A 332 -12.30 37.39 -12.41
CA PHE A 332 -11.11 36.61 -12.79
C PHE A 332 -10.12 37.34 -13.75
N GLY A 333 -10.26 38.66 -13.92
CA GLY A 333 -9.49 39.50 -14.87
C GLY A 333 -10.30 39.79 -16.15
N SER A 334 -9.91 40.69 -17.06
CA SER A 334 -10.64 40.91 -18.34
C SER A 334 -10.03 40.10 -19.49
N PRO A 335 -10.80 39.39 -20.36
CA PRO A 335 -10.22 38.63 -21.49
C PRO A 335 -9.43 39.54 -22.44
N ASN A 336 -9.76 40.82 -22.40
CA ASN A 336 -9.16 41.89 -23.18
C ASN A 336 -8.12 42.69 -22.38
N ASP A 337 -7.67 42.21 -21.23
CA ASP A 337 -6.57 42.83 -20.49
C ASP A 337 -5.25 42.64 -21.27
N PRO A 338 -4.70 43.70 -21.89
CA PRO A 338 -3.48 43.60 -22.69
C PRO A 338 -2.25 43.23 -21.83
N GLN A 339 -2.32 43.41 -20.50
CA GLN A 339 -1.25 43.04 -19.58
C GLN A 339 -1.33 41.57 -19.13
N ASN A 340 -2.49 40.91 -19.25
CA ASN A 340 -2.67 39.52 -18.81
C ASN A 340 -3.70 38.71 -19.63
N PRO A 341 -3.47 38.49 -20.93
CA PRO A 341 -4.39 37.77 -21.83
C PRO A 341 -4.61 36.28 -21.47
N PHE A 342 -3.90 35.74 -20.47
CA PHE A 342 -3.89 34.31 -20.15
C PHE A 342 -4.29 33.95 -18.71
N GLY A 343 -4.57 34.96 -17.86
CA GLY A 343 -5.12 34.73 -16.50
C GLY A 343 -6.48 34.02 -16.51
N HIS A 344 -7.24 34.21 -17.59
CA HIS A 344 -8.54 33.60 -17.87
C HIS A 344 -8.49 32.09 -18.01
N ALA A 345 -7.64 31.57 -18.90
CA ALA A 345 -7.56 30.12 -19.12
C ALA A 345 -7.13 29.38 -17.85
N ARG A 346 -6.28 30.00 -17.02
CA ARG A 346 -5.83 29.46 -15.74
C ARG A 346 -6.97 29.40 -14.72
N THR A 347 -7.66 30.51 -14.48
CA THR A 347 -8.78 30.58 -13.52
C THR A 347 -9.95 29.71 -13.97
N TYR A 348 -10.27 29.70 -15.26
CA TYR A 348 -11.23 28.79 -15.85
C TYR A 348 -10.87 27.33 -15.57
N ALA A 349 -9.61 26.93 -15.81
CA ALA A 349 -9.17 25.56 -15.57
C ALA A 349 -9.28 25.12 -14.10
N ILE A 350 -9.10 26.05 -13.16
CA ILE A 350 -9.23 25.80 -11.71
C ILE A 350 -10.70 25.62 -11.32
N PHE A 351 -11.60 26.48 -11.79
CA PHE A 351 -12.96 26.59 -11.24
C PHE A 351 -14.06 25.95 -12.09
N ALA A 352 -13.93 25.86 -13.42
CA ALA A 352 -15.02 25.46 -14.30
C ALA A 352 -15.51 24.03 -14.02
N VAL A 353 -14.60 23.06 -13.93
CA VAL A 353 -14.94 21.65 -13.67
C VAL A 353 -15.54 21.46 -12.27
N PRO A 354 -14.92 21.94 -11.17
CA PRO A 354 -15.49 21.85 -9.83
C PRO A 354 -16.88 22.50 -9.73
N LEU A 355 -17.06 23.66 -10.36
CA LEU A 355 -18.32 24.39 -10.30
C LEU A 355 -19.44 23.67 -11.06
N LEU A 356 -19.16 23.14 -12.25
CA LEU A 356 -20.14 22.33 -12.98
C LEU A 356 -20.55 21.10 -12.15
N MET A 357 -19.59 20.41 -11.55
CA MET A 357 -19.87 19.26 -10.69
C MET A 357 -20.66 19.66 -9.43
N ALA A 358 -20.35 20.81 -8.82
CA ALA A 358 -21.08 21.32 -7.66
C ALA A 358 -22.53 21.68 -8.02
N LEU A 359 -22.75 22.31 -9.16
CA LEU A 359 -24.09 22.66 -9.65
C LEU A 359 -24.91 21.40 -9.98
N LEU A 360 -24.31 20.40 -10.63
CA LEU A 360 -24.97 19.12 -10.89
C LEU A 360 -25.28 18.37 -9.59
N MET A 361 -24.38 18.40 -8.61
CA MET A 361 -24.60 17.82 -7.28
C MET A 361 -25.75 18.52 -6.54
N MET A 362 -25.80 19.86 -6.59
CA MET A 362 -26.88 20.64 -6.00
C MET A 362 -28.22 20.35 -6.68
N ALA A 363 -28.25 20.27 -8.02
CA ALA A 363 -29.45 19.91 -8.77
C ALA A 363 -29.95 18.51 -8.43
N ALA A 364 -29.04 17.53 -8.33
CA ALA A 364 -29.36 16.17 -7.89
C ALA A 364 -29.89 16.15 -6.45
N THR A 365 -29.26 16.90 -5.53
CA THR A 365 -29.67 16.99 -4.13
C THR A 365 -31.06 17.62 -3.99
N LEU A 366 -31.36 18.67 -4.75
CA LEU A 366 -32.70 19.28 -4.80
C LEU A 366 -33.74 18.29 -5.34
N LEU A 367 -33.42 17.54 -6.41
CA LEU A 367 -34.31 16.52 -6.96
C LEU A 367 -34.61 15.41 -5.93
N ILE A 368 -33.60 14.96 -5.18
CA ILE A 368 -33.76 13.96 -4.13
C ILE A 368 -34.57 14.51 -2.95
N GLY A 369 -34.30 15.76 -2.54
CA GLY A 369 -35.03 16.43 -1.47
C GLY A 369 -36.51 16.62 -1.80
N LEU A 370 -36.83 17.00 -3.04
CA LEU A 370 -38.21 17.16 -3.52
C LEU A 370 -38.94 15.82 -3.71
N THR A 371 -38.21 14.73 -3.97
CA THR A 371 -38.76 13.36 -4.05
C THR A 371 -38.66 12.57 -2.74
N SER A 372 -38.18 13.19 -1.65
CA SER A 372 -37.88 12.56 -0.36
C SER A 372 -39.03 11.74 0.24
N ARG A 373 -40.28 12.15 0.04
CA ARG A 373 -41.47 11.42 0.51
C ARG A 373 -41.62 10.00 -0.06
N TYR A 374 -40.87 9.69 -1.12
CA TYR A 374 -40.92 8.41 -1.83
C TYR A 374 -39.58 7.67 -1.86
N ASN A 375 -38.52 8.25 -1.31
CA ASN A 375 -37.19 7.65 -1.25
C ASN A 375 -37.02 6.90 0.07
N SER A 376 -36.50 5.66 0.03
CA SER A 376 -36.14 4.93 1.24
C SER A 376 -34.89 5.51 1.89
N ASP A 377 -34.69 5.21 3.18
CA ASP A 377 -33.49 5.61 3.93
C ASP A 377 -32.20 5.08 3.26
N ASP A 378 -32.24 3.87 2.69
CA ASP A 378 -31.12 3.27 1.96
C ASP A 378 -30.72 4.07 0.71
N GLU A 379 -31.72 4.60 -0.02
CA GLU A 379 -31.49 5.44 -1.20
C GLU A 379 -30.87 6.79 -0.79
N GLN A 380 -31.33 7.35 0.32
CA GLN A 380 -30.79 8.61 0.86
C GLN A 380 -29.32 8.46 1.28
N GLU A 381 -28.98 7.39 2.02
CA GLU A 381 -27.60 7.09 2.42
C GLU A 381 -26.69 6.85 1.20
N TRP A 382 -27.19 6.15 0.17
CA TRP A 382 -26.44 5.95 -1.07
C TRP A 382 -26.11 7.28 -1.76
N PHE A 383 -27.10 8.18 -1.87
CA PHE A 383 -26.90 9.49 -2.48
C PHE A 383 -25.97 10.39 -1.63
N ALA A 384 -26.02 10.30 -0.30
CA ALA A 384 -25.08 10.99 0.58
C ALA A 384 -23.63 10.55 0.31
N ARG A 385 -23.39 9.24 0.18
CA ARG A 385 -22.06 8.69 -0.16
C ARG A 385 -21.61 9.07 -1.56
N TYR A 386 -22.52 9.04 -2.53
CA TYR A 386 -22.26 9.50 -3.90
C TYR A 386 -21.82 10.98 -3.94
N SER A 387 -22.57 11.87 -3.27
CA SER A 387 -22.22 13.29 -3.14
C SER A 387 -20.90 13.50 -2.40
N GLY A 388 -20.59 12.67 -1.40
CA GLY A 388 -19.29 12.67 -0.73
C GLY A 388 -18.11 12.42 -1.68
N TRP A 389 -18.23 11.46 -2.60
CA TRP A 389 -17.20 11.22 -3.63
C TRP A 389 -17.06 12.37 -4.63
N ILE A 390 -18.17 12.99 -5.03
CA ILE A 390 -18.15 14.19 -5.89
C ILE A 390 -17.42 15.33 -5.18
N LEU A 391 -17.70 15.55 -3.89
CA LEU A 391 -17.06 16.58 -3.08
C LEU A 391 -15.55 16.35 -2.97
N ILE A 392 -15.11 15.10 -2.79
CA ILE A 392 -13.67 14.75 -2.80
C ILE A 392 -13.01 15.17 -4.12
N VAL A 393 -13.66 14.92 -5.27
CA VAL A 393 -13.13 15.33 -6.57
C VAL A 393 -13.08 16.86 -6.70
N ILE A 394 -14.15 17.56 -6.30
CA ILE A 394 -14.23 19.03 -6.32
C ILE A 394 -13.06 19.64 -5.53
N VAL A 395 -12.89 19.22 -4.28
CA VAL A 395 -11.81 19.72 -3.40
C VAL A 395 -10.44 19.32 -3.94
N GLY A 396 -10.26 18.07 -4.34
CA GLY A 396 -8.99 17.56 -4.88
C GLY A 396 -8.56 18.31 -6.15
N TRP A 397 -9.50 18.56 -7.07
CA TRP A 397 -9.25 19.35 -8.27
C TRP A 397 -8.85 20.78 -7.95
N LEU A 398 -9.59 21.47 -7.06
CA LEU A 398 -9.29 22.84 -6.67
C LEU A 398 -7.89 22.95 -6.07
N VAL A 399 -7.55 22.06 -5.13
CA VAL A 399 -6.24 22.05 -4.45
C VAL A 399 -5.11 21.76 -5.44
N VAL A 400 -5.19 20.66 -6.19
CA VAL A 400 -4.11 20.24 -7.09
C VAL A 400 -3.95 21.22 -8.26
N SER A 401 -5.04 21.61 -8.92
CA SER A 401 -4.98 22.53 -10.07
C SER A 401 -4.50 23.92 -9.64
N SER A 402 -4.95 24.45 -8.49
CA SER A 402 -4.44 25.71 -7.98
C SER A 402 -2.94 25.64 -7.69
N MET A 403 -2.47 24.61 -6.98
CA MET A 403 -1.05 24.45 -6.66
C MET A 403 -0.18 24.26 -7.90
N VAL A 404 -0.61 23.45 -8.86
CA VAL A 404 0.14 23.18 -10.08
C VAL A 404 0.24 24.43 -10.95
N LEU A 405 -0.86 25.17 -11.11
CA LEU A 405 -0.93 26.31 -12.03
C LEU A 405 -0.41 27.62 -11.42
N SER A 406 -0.42 27.75 -10.09
CA SER A 406 0.16 28.89 -9.36
C SER A 406 1.61 28.66 -8.93
N SER A 407 2.21 27.49 -9.19
CA SER A 407 3.61 27.19 -8.82
C SER A 407 4.61 28.16 -9.46
N ALA A 408 4.31 28.66 -10.67
CA ALA A 408 5.12 29.66 -11.35
C ALA A 408 5.15 30.99 -10.59
N ASP A 409 4.02 31.42 -10.03
CA ASP A 409 3.91 32.68 -9.29
C ASP A 409 4.73 32.60 -7.99
N VAL A 410 4.75 31.43 -7.34
CA VAL A 410 5.57 31.13 -6.16
C VAL A 410 7.06 31.11 -6.49
N ALA A 411 7.45 30.48 -7.59
CA ALA A 411 8.85 30.40 -8.02
C ALA A 411 9.42 31.80 -8.36
N ASP A 412 8.66 32.57 -9.15
CA ASP A 412 9.05 33.88 -9.63
C ASP A 412 8.89 34.98 -8.54
N ASN A 413 8.12 34.71 -7.46
CA ASN A 413 7.72 35.66 -6.40
C ASN A 413 7.21 36.98 -6.95
N LYS A 414 6.27 36.86 -7.88
CA LYS A 414 5.56 37.99 -8.44
C LYS A 414 4.09 37.63 -8.46
N ASN A 415 3.28 38.49 -7.85
CA ASN A 415 1.84 38.34 -7.89
C ASN A 415 1.41 38.51 -9.34
N TRP A 416 0.69 37.53 -9.86
CA TRP A 416 0.27 37.53 -11.25
C TRP A 416 -0.72 38.66 -11.56
N ALA A 417 -1.46 39.14 -10.56
CA ALA A 417 -2.47 40.20 -10.70
C ALA A 417 -1.89 41.61 -10.58
N THR A 418 -0.80 41.80 -9.82
CA THR A 418 -0.26 43.14 -9.50
C THR A 418 1.20 43.33 -9.88
N GLY A 419 1.92 42.27 -10.27
CA GLY A 419 3.36 42.32 -10.58
C GLY A 419 4.28 42.46 -9.36
N GLU A 420 3.72 42.87 -8.22
CA GLU A 420 4.42 43.05 -6.94
C GLU A 420 4.94 41.74 -6.34
N PRO A 421 6.02 41.78 -5.53
CA PRO A 421 6.45 40.62 -4.77
C PRO A 421 5.30 40.08 -3.92
N ILE A 422 4.94 38.81 -4.09
CA ILE A 422 3.89 38.17 -3.27
C ILE A 422 4.32 38.17 -1.81
N TRP A 423 5.63 38.07 -1.58
CA TRP A 423 6.22 38.03 -0.26
C TRP A 423 7.62 38.70 -0.25
N PRO A 424 8.09 39.19 0.92
CA PRO A 424 9.48 39.57 1.11
C PRO A 424 10.44 38.39 0.82
N SER A 425 11.62 38.64 0.23
CA SER A 425 12.55 37.56 -0.20
C SER A 425 12.91 36.53 0.88
N TRP A 426 12.89 36.90 2.16
CA TRP A 426 13.16 35.97 3.28
C TRP A 426 12.07 34.93 3.50
N SER A 427 10.83 35.17 3.06
CA SER A 427 9.73 34.22 3.23
C SER A 427 9.85 33.00 2.30
N LYS A 428 10.59 33.11 1.17
CA LYS A 428 10.92 31.97 0.31
C LYS A 428 11.75 30.95 1.09
N LEU A 429 12.79 31.44 1.77
CA LEU A 429 13.64 30.63 2.64
C LEU A 429 12.79 30.04 3.78
N LEU A 430 11.90 30.84 4.38
CA LEU A 430 11.00 30.34 5.41
C LEU A 430 10.08 29.22 4.90
N ALA A 431 9.47 29.37 3.71
CA ALA A 431 8.59 28.36 3.14
C ALA A 431 9.33 27.04 2.82
N VAL A 432 10.55 27.13 2.30
CA VAL A 432 11.43 25.97 2.09
C VAL A 432 11.80 25.32 3.42
N VAL A 433 12.19 26.10 4.41
CA VAL A 433 12.52 25.59 5.75
C VAL A 433 11.30 24.93 6.40
N VAL A 434 10.14 25.57 6.38
CA VAL A 434 8.88 25.00 6.89
C VAL A 434 8.51 23.71 6.16
N GLY A 435 8.67 23.69 4.83
CA GLY A 435 8.53 22.48 4.03
C GLY A 435 9.47 21.37 4.51
N ILE A 436 10.78 21.61 4.54
CA ILE A 436 11.77 20.60 4.97
C ILE A 436 11.51 20.14 6.41
N VAL A 437 11.27 21.06 7.34
CA VAL A 437 11.01 20.76 8.76
C VAL A 437 9.72 19.95 8.93
N SER A 438 8.64 20.31 8.23
CA SER A 438 7.39 19.54 8.27
C SER A 438 7.56 18.12 7.70
N GLY A 439 8.41 17.96 6.67
CA GLY A 439 8.80 16.65 6.14
C GLY A 439 9.55 15.81 7.16
N ILE A 440 10.56 16.38 7.82
CA ILE A 440 11.33 15.70 8.88
C ILE A 440 10.41 15.29 10.03
N ILE A 441 9.54 16.20 10.51
CA ILE A 441 8.59 15.90 11.59
C ILE A 441 7.67 14.73 11.19
N THR A 442 7.16 14.73 9.96
CA THR A 442 6.28 13.67 9.47
C THR A 442 6.99 12.32 9.39
N LEU A 443 8.23 12.29 8.87
CA LEU A 443 9.02 11.07 8.73
C LEU A 443 9.47 10.54 10.10
N VAL A 444 9.98 11.40 10.98
CA VAL A 444 10.40 11.03 12.34
C VAL A 444 9.21 10.55 13.17
N GLY A 445 8.03 11.19 13.02
CA GLY A 445 6.78 10.72 13.60
C GLY A 445 6.45 9.28 13.18
N GLY A 446 6.64 8.95 11.89
CA GLY A 446 6.45 7.59 11.36
C GLY A 446 7.47 6.54 11.84
N PHE A 447 8.64 6.95 12.34
CA PHE A 447 9.63 6.05 12.95
C PHE A 447 9.47 5.90 14.47
N SER A 448 8.67 6.75 15.12
CA SER A 448 8.51 6.74 16.57
C SER A 448 7.48 5.71 17.01
N ALA A 449 7.96 4.56 17.49
CA ALA A 449 7.16 3.58 18.24
C ALA A 449 6.55 4.17 19.54
N LYS A 450 6.93 5.39 19.94
CA LYS A 450 6.40 6.12 21.11
C LYS A 450 5.18 7.01 20.79
N THR A 451 4.63 6.97 19.57
CA THR A 451 3.36 7.66 19.29
C THR A 451 2.20 6.84 19.88
N GLN A 452 1.99 7.06 21.18
CA GLN A 452 1.13 6.31 22.10
C GLN A 452 -0.22 5.87 21.51
N VAL A 453 -0.44 4.56 21.62
CA VAL A 453 -1.64 3.92 22.18
C VAL A 453 -2.47 4.91 23.03
N TYR A 454 -3.40 5.62 22.40
CA TYR A 454 -4.58 6.15 23.08
C TYR A 454 -5.67 5.12 22.85
N ILE A 455 -5.81 4.19 23.79
CA ILE A 455 -6.98 3.34 23.90
C ILE A 455 -8.18 4.28 24.05
N GLN A 456 -9.03 4.37 23.03
CA GLN A 456 -10.29 5.12 23.08
C GLN A 456 -11.41 4.38 23.84
N GLY A 457 -11.10 3.25 24.50
CA GLY A 457 -12.06 2.43 25.23
C GLY A 457 -11.58 2.07 26.63
N GLY A 458 -11.57 3.04 27.54
CA GLY A 458 -11.32 2.82 28.96
C GLY A 458 -11.35 4.16 29.70
N GLU A 459 -12.39 4.39 30.48
CA GLU A 459 -12.49 5.53 31.41
C GLU A 459 -11.41 5.42 32.51
N ASN A 460 -10.15 5.65 32.17
CA ASN A 460 -9.13 5.91 33.16
C ASN A 460 -9.06 7.42 33.37
N LYS A 461 -9.59 7.85 34.51
CA LYS A 461 -9.43 9.21 35.05
C LYS A 461 -7.97 9.66 34.86
N PRO A 462 -7.71 10.85 34.29
CA PRO A 462 -6.36 11.30 34.04
C PRO A 462 -5.61 11.39 35.37
N SER A 463 -4.44 10.74 35.41
CA SER A 463 -3.54 10.81 36.56
C SER A 463 -3.15 12.28 36.81
N ARG A 464 -3.10 12.65 38.09
CA ARG A 464 -3.04 14.03 38.63
C ARG A 464 -1.78 14.84 38.25
N LYS A 465 -0.96 14.38 37.31
CA LYS A 465 0.27 15.03 36.82
C LYS A 465 0.19 15.60 35.39
N GLU A 466 -0.92 15.42 34.66
CA GLU A 466 -1.05 15.97 33.30
C GLU A 466 -1.65 17.39 33.19
N SER A 467 -2.05 18.01 34.31
CA SER A 467 -2.69 19.34 34.32
C SER A 467 -1.72 20.53 34.15
N GLN A 468 -0.45 20.31 33.80
CA GLN A 468 0.56 21.37 33.69
C GLN A 468 1.41 21.29 32.41
N LYS A 469 0.85 20.80 31.29
CA LYS A 469 1.52 20.95 29.98
C LYS A 469 1.23 22.35 29.42
N GLY A 470 2.25 23.21 29.45
CA GLY A 470 2.18 24.59 28.96
C GLY A 470 1.75 24.68 27.49
N MET A 471 1.25 25.86 27.09
CA MET A 471 0.71 26.18 25.75
C MET A 471 1.61 25.68 24.58
N GLY A 472 2.93 25.61 24.79
CA GLY A 472 3.89 25.06 23.84
C GLY A 472 3.71 23.58 23.49
N ALA A 473 3.34 22.71 24.45
CA ALA A 473 3.13 21.28 24.18
C ALA A 473 1.86 21.03 23.36
N THR A 474 0.81 21.82 23.60
CA THR A 474 -0.44 21.79 22.83
C THR A 474 -0.23 22.33 21.41
N LEU A 475 0.56 23.40 21.27
CA LEU A 475 0.95 23.95 19.98
C LEU A 475 1.79 22.94 19.17
N LEU A 476 2.76 22.28 19.79
CA LEU A 476 3.58 21.25 19.14
C LEU A 476 2.73 20.08 18.62
N LYS A 477 1.73 19.64 19.40
CA LYS A 477 0.80 18.56 19.01
C LYS A 477 -0.07 18.96 17.80
N ARG A 478 -0.55 20.22 17.78
CA ARG A 478 -1.31 20.75 16.63
C ARG A 478 -0.42 20.94 15.39
N LEU A 479 0.80 21.45 15.56
CA LEU A 479 1.77 21.59 14.46
C LEU A 479 2.16 20.23 13.86
N ALA A 480 2.37 19.20 14.69
CA ALA A 480 2.65 17.85 14.21
C ALA A 480 1.50 17.26 13.39
N SER A 481 0.24 17.52 13.78
CA SER A 481 -0.93 17.06 13.02
C SER A 481 -1.10 17.74 11.65
N LEU A 482 -0.54 18.94 11.48
CA LEU A 482 -0.55 19.70 10.22
C LEU A 482 0.73 19.50 9.39
N ALA A 483 1.77 18.86 9.94
CA ALA A 483 3.05 18.68 9.26
C ALA A 483 2.91 17.89 7.94
N ALA A 484 2.15 16.80 7.93
CA ALA A 484 1.98 15.98 6.74
C ALA A 484 1.22 16.71 5.61
N PRO A 485 0.08 17.39 5.86
CA PRO A 485 -0.55 18.25 4.85
C PRO A 485 0.37 19.36 4.33
N ILE A 486 1.06 20.09 5.21
CA ILE A 486 1.97 21.18 4.80
C ILE A 486 3.09 20.64 3.91
N PHE A 487 3.68 19.52 4.30
CA PHE A 487 4.73 18.88 3.51
C PHE A 487 4.22 18.38 2.15
N PHE A 488 3.02 17.81 2.11
CA PHE A 488 2.40 17.36 0.87
C PHE A 488 2.15 18.52 -0.11
N ILE A 489 1.70 19.67 0.40
CA ILE A 489 1.56 20.91 -0.38
C ILE A 489 2.93 21.34 -0.94
N PHE A 490 3.94 21.40 -0.07
CA PHE A 490 5.31 21.73 -0.47
C PHE A 490 5.83 20.78 -1.56
N LEU A 491 5.58 19.48 -1.42
CA LEU A 491 5.97 18.46 -2.39
C LEU A 491 5.31 18.68 -3.77
N ILE A 492 4.00 18.97 -3.82
CA ILE A 492 3.29 19.27 -5.09
C ILE A 492 3.92 20.48 -5.79
N VAL A 493 4.20 21.55 -5.03
CA VAL A 493 4.82 22.77 -5.59
C VAL A 493 6.20 22.47 -6.15
N VAL A 494 7.06 21.76 -5.40
CA VAL A 494 8.40 21.37 -5.84
C VAL A 494 8.34 20.49 -7.11
N LEU A 495 7.49 19.46 -7.13
CA LEU A 495 7.32 18.60 -8.30
C LEU A 495 6.78 19.38 -9.51
N SER A 496 5.89 20.35 -9.30
CA SER A 496 5.41 21.26 -10.35
C SER A 496 6.50 22.19 -10.89
N ILE A 497 7.47 22.61 -10.07
CA ILE A 497 8.64 23.36 -10.55
C ILE A 497 9.57 22.45 -11.36
N VAL A 498 9.80 21.21 -10.90
CA VAL A 498 10.60 20.22 -11.63
C VAL A 498 10.02 19.92 -13.02
N THR A 499 8.69 19.78 -13.15
CA THR A 499 8.06 19.59 -14.47
C THR A 499 8.31 20.77 -15.40
N ASN A 500 8.41 22.02 -14.90
CA ASN A 500 8.75 23.16 -15.73
C ASN A 500 10.17 23.03 -16.30
N SER A 501 11.15 22.73 -15.45
CA SER A 501 12.53 22.54 -15.89
C SER A 501 12.69 21.38 -16.87
N LEU A 502 11.90 20.31 -16.73
CA LEU A 502 11.88 19.20 -17.67
C LEU A 502 11.30 19.62 -19.03
N LEU A 503 10.19 20.37 -19.05
CA LEU A 503 9.59 20.86 -20.30
C LEU A 503 10.53 21.81 -21.04
N GLU A 504 11.24 22.69 -20.34
CA GLU A 504 12.24 23.58 -20.93
C GLU A 504 13.35 22.77 -21.64
N LYS A 505 13.86 21.72 -20.98
CA LYS A 505 14.93 20.87 -21.53
C LYS A 505 14.46 19.94 -22.65
N PHE A 506 13.23 19.40 -22.59
CA PHE A 506 12.69 18.51 -23.62
C PHE A 506 12.14 19.25 -24.84
N SER A 507 11.72 20.51 -24.69
CA SER A 507 11.21 21.34 -25.78
C SER A 507 12.11 21.33 -27.04
N PRO A 508 13.43 21.59 -26.98
CA PRO A 508 14.29 21.56 -28.16
C PRO A 508 14.40 20.16 -28.78
N VAL A 509 14.54 19.11 -27.98
CA VAL A 509 14.66 17.72 -28.46
C VAL A 509 13.40 17.27 -29.20
N LEU A 510 12.23 17.65 -28.68
CA LEU A 510 10.95 17.26 -29.27
C LEU A 510 10.57 18.12 -30.48
N LYS A 511 11.06 19.36 -30.58
CA LYS A 511 10.87 20.21 -31.78
C LYS A 511 11.36 19.53 -33.05
N ASP A 512 12.51 18.86 -33.02
CA ASP A 512 13.05 18.15 -34.19
C ASP A 512 12.21 16.92 -34.59
N VAL A 513 11.58 16.25 -33.62
CA VAL A 513 10.69 15.11 -33.85
C VAL A 513 9.36 15.56 -34.48
N PHE A 514 8.79 16.66 -33.98
CA PHE A 514 7.54 17.20 -34.50
C PHE A 514 7.72 17.92 -35.84
N ASN A 515 8.86 18.57 -36.08
CA ASN A 515 9.18 19.18 -37.37
C ASN A 515 9.33 18.14 -38.50
N LYS A 516 9.83 16.94 -38.19
CA LYS A 516 9.95 15.83 -39.18
C LYS A 516 8.63 15.14 -39.54
N THR A 517 7.58 15.31 -38.73
CA THR A 517 6.28 14.64 -38.96
C THR A 517 5.28 15.47 -39.76
N GLY A 518 5.67 16.66 -40.24
CA GLY A 518 4.85 17.49 -41.13
C GLY A 518 3.58 18.06 -40.49
N VAL A 519 3.42 17.96 -39.17
CA VAL A 519 2.19 18.39 -38.48
C VAL A 519 2.42 19.73 -37.78
N VAL A 520 2.10 20.80 -38.50
CA VAL A 520 2.02 22.24 -38.14
C VAL A 520 3.33 23.03 -38.29
N GLU A 521 3.48 23.64 -39.48
CA GLU A 521 4.31 24.81 -39.73
C GLU A 521 3.88 25.99 -38.85
N TYR A 522 4.80 26.58 -38.09
CA TYR A 522 4.79 28.03 -37.92
C TYR A 522 5.51 28.60 -39.13
N LYS A 523 4.76 29.17 -40.09
CA LYS A 523 5.37 29.86 -41.23
C LYS A 523 6.24 31.01 -40.71
N GLN A 524 7.53 30.86 -40.95
CA GLN A 524 8.57 31.85 -40.78
C GLN A 524 8.39 32.88 -41.89
N GLY A 525 8.05 34.12 -41.52
CA GLY A 525 8.14 35.29 -42.39
C GLY A 525 9.26 36.16 -41.85
N ASP A 526 10.24 36.45 -42.71
CA ASP A 526 11.48 37.19 -42.45
C ASP A 526 11.31 38.40 -41.52
N PHE A 527 12.17 38.54 -40.50
CA PHE A 527 12.74 39.83 -40.09
C PHE A 527 14.02 39.64 -39.25
N SER A 528 14.92 40.60 -39.44
CA SER A 528 16.33 40.65 -39.10
C SER A 528 16.66 40.71 -37.61
N GLU A 529 17.85 40.20 -37.28
CA GLU A 529 18.49 40.24 -35.97
C GLU A 529 18.59 41.67 -35.41
N GLY A 530 18.19 41.80 -34.14
CA GLY A 530 18.65 42.85 -33.25
C GLY A 530 17.63 43.93 -32.94
N GLN A 531 16.87 43.77 -31.85
CA GLN A 531 16.61 44.86 -30.90
C GLN A 531 16.27 44.30 -29.50
N ASN A 532 16.93 44.85 -28.49
CA ASN A 532 16.84 44.50 -27.08
C ASN A 532 15.52 45.00 -26.47
N TRP A 533 14.71 44.09 -25.91
CA TRP A 533 13.39 44.35 -25.33
C TRP A 533 13.40 44.89 -23.89
N ARG A 534 14.47 45.59 -23.47
CA ARG A 534 14.58 46.15 -22.10
C ARG A 534 14.36 47.66 -22.01
N GLN A 535 13.96 48.33 -23.09
CA GLN A 535 13.90 49.80 -23.14
C GLN A 535 12.77 50.38 -24.01
N ALA A 536 11.57 49.80 -23.94
CA ALA A 536 10.36 50.49 -24.42
C ALA A 536 9.57 50.95 -23.18
N ASP A 537 10.13 51.95 -22.52
CA ASP A 537 9.46 52.70 -21.48
C ASP A 537 8.28 53.50 -22.06
N PHE A 538 7.31 53.74 -21.18
CA PHE A 538 6.31 54.78 -21.22
C PHE A 538 6.82 56.05 -21.94
N GLU A 539 6.45 56.28 -23.20
CA GLU A 539 6.26 57.60 -23.83
C GLU A 539 6.02 57.44 -25.33
N GLY A 540 4.76 57.54 -25.76
CA GLY A 540 4.42 57.48 -27.18
C GLY A 540 2.92 57.35 -27.41
N ARG A 541 2.19 58.45 -27.23
CA ARG A 541 0.82 58.56 -27.73
C ARG A 541 0.86 58.49 -29.26
N GLN A 542 0.49 57.36 -29.84
CA GLN A 542 -0.14 57.35 -31.16
C GLN A 542 -1.62 57.06 -31.00
N GLN A 543 -2.38 58.14 -31.13
CA GLN A 543 -3.81 58.19 -31.27
C GLN A 543 -4.20 57.42 -32.53
N ILE A 544 -4.71 56.20 -32.37
CA ILE A 544 -5.36 55.45 -33.45
C ILE A 544 -6.86 55.77 -33.34
N ASP A 545 -7.41 56.42 -34.37
CA ASP A 545 -8.82 56.77 -34.47
C ASP A 545 -9.72 55.53 -34.38
N PHE A 546 -10.57 55.50 -33.37
CA PHE A 546 -11.48 54.39 -33.06
C PHE A 546 -12.81 54.42 -33.83
N GLU A 547 -13.05 55.41 -34.70
CA GLU A 547 -14.39 55.62 -35.28
C GLU A 547 -14.68 54.83 -36.57
N ASN A 548 -13.69 54.39 -37.34
CA ASN A 548 -13.94 53.97 -38.73
C ASN A 548 -13.66 52.50 -39.10
N ASN A 549 -13.30 51.61 -38.16
CA ASN A 549 -13.08 50.19 -38.54
C ASN A 549 -13.26 49.16 -37.39
N PRO A 550 -14.48 48.66 -37.14
CA PRO A 550 -14.74 47.72 -36.02
C PRO A 550 -14.32 46.26 -36.30
N ARG A 551 -13.42 45.98 -37.27
CA ARG A 551 -13.21 44.63 -37.83
C ARG A 551 -11.78 44.07 -37.84
N GLN A 552 -10.86 44.56 -37.01
CA GLN A 552 -9.58 43.87 -36.82
C GLN A 552 -9.25 43.68 -35.34
N TYR A 553 -9.71 42.56 -34.78
CA TYR A 553 -9.12 41.98 -33.57
C TYR A 553 -7.82 41.28 -33.97
N ASN A 554 -6.75 42.06 -34.10
CA ASN A 554 -5.41 41.51 -34.20
C ASN A 554 -5.02 40.98 -32.82
N TYR A 555 -5.19 39.67 -32.60
CA TYR A 555 -4.36 38.97 -31.64
C TYR A 555 -2.92 39.27 -32.01
N ILE A 556 -2.21 40.06 -31.19
CA ILE A 556 -0.78 40.29 -31.36
C ILE A 556 -0.12 38.91 -31.27
N ARG A 557 0.19 38.31 -32.43
CA ARG A 557 1.07 37.17 -32.52
C ARG A 557 2.42 37.66 -32.01
N PRO A 558 3.08 37.00 -31.04
CA PRO A 558 4.44 37.35 -30.70
C PRO A 558 5.30 37.10 -31.95
N GLU A 559 5.76 38.15 -32.61
CA GLU A 559 6.57 38.10 -33.85
C GLU A 559 8.03 37.65 -33.63
N ALA A 560 8.35 37.09 -32.45
CA ALA A 560 9.66 36.48 -32.19
C ALA A 560 9.50 35.16 -31.41
N PRO A 561 10.32 34.14 -31.69
CA PRO A 561 10.37 32.94 -30.86
C PRO A 561 10.84 33.31 -29.46
N ARG A 562 9.92 33.47 -28.50
CA ARG A 562 10.27 33.65 -27.09
C ARG A 562 11.07 32.44 -26.61
N LYS A 563 12.29 32.65 -26.14
CA LYS A 563 12.96 31.69 -25.26
C LYS A 563 12.10 31.52 -24.01
N MET A 564 11.53 30.34 -23.80
CA MET A 564 10.76 30.01 -22.60
C MET A 564 11.71 29.88 -21.39
N THR A 565 12.12 31.01 -20.81
CA THR A 565 13.06 31.04 -19.68
C THR A 565 12.37 31.25 -18.33
N TYR A 566 11.12 31.70 -18.32
CA TYR A 566 10.37 31.96 -17.08
C TYR A 566 9.37 30.83 -16.81
N HIS A 567 9.23 30.44 -15.54
CA HIS A 567 8.31 29.38 -15.14
C HIS A 567 6.86 29.69 -15.55
N ARG A 568 6.47 30.97 -15.50
CA ARG A 568 5.16 31.44 -15.98
C ARG A 568 4.94 31.15 -17.46
N ASP A 569 5.95 31.33 -18.30
CA ASP A 569 5.84 31.08 -19.74
C ASP A 569 5.68 29.59 -20.04
N ILE A 570 6.38 28.73 -19.30
CA ILE A 570 6.30 27.28 -19.49
C ILE A 570 4.91 26.76 -19.11
N VAL A 571 4.38 27.15 -17.94
CA VAL A 571 3.06 26.68 -17.48
C VAL A 571 1.95 27.11 -18.43
N LEU A 572 2.04 28.32 -18.96
CA LEU A 572 0.96 28.93 -19.73
C LEU A 572 1.04 28.64 -21.23
N PHE A 573 2.24 28.59 -21.83
CA PHE A 573 2.43 28.57 -23.29
C PHE A 573 2.93 27.23 -23.84
N SER A 574 3.07 26.19 -23.01
CA SER A 574 3.50 24.86 -23.48
C SER A 574 2.50 24.23 -24.45
N GLY A 575 3.02 23.71 -25.57
CA GLY A 575 2.28 22.94 -26.58
C GLY A 575 1.46 21.79 -25.97
N MET A 576 0.20 21.62 -26.35
CA MET A 576 -0.64 20.49 -25.89
C MET A 576 0.00 19.15 -26.29
N ARG A 577 0.56 19.06 -27.51
CA ARG A 577 1.30 17.88 -27.97
C ARG A 577 2.56 17.61 -27.16
N LEU A 578 3.32 18.66 -26.85
CA LEU A 578 4.51 18.58 -26.00
C LEU A 578 4.12 18.01 -24.62
N LEU A 579 3.09 18.58 -23.99
CA LEU A 579 2.61 18.13 -22.69
C LEU A 579 2.12 16.67 -22.70
N ILE A 580 1.34 16.28 -23.72
CA ILE A 580 0.85 14.90 -23.86
C ILE A 580 2.02 13.92 -24.04
N VAL A 581 2.94 14.21 -24.96
CA VAL A 581 4.09 13.33 -25.22
C VAL A 581 5.00 13.25 -24.00
N THR A 582 5.33 14.35 -23.35
CA THR A 582 6.11 14.33 -22.10
C THR A 582 5.39 13.54 -21.01
N THR A 583 4.06 13.66 -20.88
CA THR A 583 3.26 12.89 -19.91
C THR A 583 3.32 11.39 -20.20
N ILE A 584 3.18 10.99 -21.47
CA ILE A 584 3.27 9.59 -21.89
C ILE A 584 4.70 9.06 -21.65
N LEU A 585 5.73 9.82 -22.00
CA LEU A 585 7.13 9.41 -21.79
C LEU A 585 7.45 9.23 -20.31
N LEU A 586 7.03 10.16 -19.44
CA LEU A 586 7.19 10.05 -17.99
C LEU A 586 6.42 8.87 -17.41
N GLY A 587 5.18 8.68 -17.86
CA GLY A 587 4.33 7.56 -17.44
C GLY A 587 4.92 6.21 -17.85
N LEU A 588 5.35 6.08 -19.11
CA LEU A 588 5.98 4.89 -19.66
C LEU A 588 7.32 4.60 -18.96
N PHE A 589 8.16 5.63 -18.75
CA PHE A 589 9.42 5.50 -18.05
C PHE A 589 9.20 4.98 -16.63
N GLY A 590 8.32 5.61 -15.84
CA GLY A 590 8.00 5.16 -14.48
C GLY A 590 7.45 3.73 -14.46
N TRP A 591 6.60 3.37 -15.43
CA TRP A 591 6.06 2.02 -15.56
C TRP A 591 7.12 0.97 -15.89
N ILE A 592 8.00 1.25 -16.87
CA ILE A 592 9.13 0.38 -17.23
C ILE A 592 10.08 0.22 -16.04
N MET A 593 10.44 1.32 -15.38
CA MET A 593 11.29 1.26 -14.19
C MET A 593 10.63 0.44 -13.08
N GLY A 594 9.31 0.47 -12.92
CA GLY A 594 8.57 -0.38 -11.98
C GLY A 594 8.56 -1.88 -12.33
N LEU A 595 8.83 -2.25 -13.59
CA LEU A 595 9.04 -3.63 -14.02
C LEU A 595 10.49 -4.09 -13.78
N LEU A 596 11.45 -3.16 -13.88
CA LEU A 596 12.88 -3.45 -13.72
C LEU A 596 13.36 -3.38 -12.27
N ILE A 597 12.76 -2.51 -11.45
CA ILE A 597 13.15 -2.27 -10.06
C ILE A 597 12.14 -2.94 -9.13
N ASP A 598 12.62 -3.93 -8.38
CA ASP A 598 11.88 -4.50 -7.26
C ASP A 598 11.91 -3.53 -6.08
N THR A 599 10.92 -2.64 -6.04
CA THR A 599 10.76 -1.68 -4.94
C THR A 599 10.69 -2.40 -3.60
N GLY A 600 10.10 -3.60 -3.50
CA GLY A 600 10.08 -4.43 -2.29
C GLY A 600 11.47 -4.70 -1.72
N LYS A 601 12.39 -5.22 -2.54
CA LYS A 601 13.79 -5.50 -2.17
C LYS A 601 14.60 -4.25 -1.88
N PHE A 602 14.33 -3.15 -2.58
CA PHE A 602 14.95 -1.85 -2.31
C PHE A 602 14.21 -1.04 -1.23
N SER A 603 13.57 -1.73 -0.27
CA SER A 603 13.07 -1.11 0.96
C SER A 603 14.13 -1.06 2.06
N ILE A 604 13.84 -0.35 3.15
CA ILE A 604 14.69 -0.38 4.36
C ILE A 604 14.60 -1.75 5.05
N HIS A 605 13.55 -2.56 4.78
CA HIS A 605 13.36 -3.90 5.35
C HIS A 605 14.58 -4.81 5.16
N SER A 606 15.12 -4.95 3.95
CA SER A 606 16.21 -5.92 3.72
C SER A 606 17.49 -5.55 4.48
N MET A 607 17.80 -4.26 4.61
CA MET A 607 18.91 -3.78 5.43
C MET A 607 18.67 -4.10 6.91
N TYR A 608 17.47 -3.81 7.39
CA TYR A 608 17.04 -4.08 8.76
C TYR A 608 17.09 -5.59 9.08
N ALA A 609 16.59 -6.44 8.18
CA ALA A 609 16.61 -7.90 8.27
C ALA A 609 18.03 -8.45 8.43
N ASN A 610 18.96 -8.04 7.57
CA ASN A 610 20.33 -8.55 7.60
C ASN A 610 21.06 -8.21 8.90
N ARG A 611 20.83 -7.01 9.42
CA ARG A 611 21.43 -6.56 10.69
C ARG A 611 20.87 -7.32 11.89
N LEU A 612 19.56 -7.54 11.90
CA LEU A 612 18.88 -8.35 12.90
C LEU A 612 19.33 -9.81 12.88
N LYS A 613 19.37 -10.45 11.70
CA LYS A 613 19.83 -11.83 11.54
C LYS A 613 21.26 -12.00 12.05
N ARG A 614 22.16 -11.08 11.69
CA ARG A 614 23.54 -11.06 12.18
C ARG A 614 23.61 -10.94 13.71
N ALA A 615 22.88 -9.99 14.29
CA ALA A 615 22.93 -9.73 15.73
C ALA A 615 22.32 -10.87 16.57
N TYR A 616 21.17 -11.40 16.18
CA TYR A 616 20.42 -12.37 16.99
C TYR A 616 20.61 -13.82 16.53
N LEU A 617 20.50 -14.13 15.24
CA LEU A 617 20.69 -15.50 14.78
C LEU A 617 22.16 -15.87 14.63
N GLY A 618 23.03 -14.90 14.31
CA GLY A 618 24.48 -15.10 14.35
C GLY A 618 24.99 -15.39 15.77
N ALA A 619 24.38 -14.76 16.78
CA ALA A 619 24.75 -14.97 18.18
C ALA A 619 24.56 -16.42 18.65
N SER A 620 23.71 -17.24 18.04
CA SER A 620 23.53 -18.65 18.43
C SER A 620 24.49 -19.63 17.74
N ARG A 621 25.53 -19.13 17.05
CA ARG A 621 26.57 -19.95 16.40
C ARG A 621 27.93 -19.76 17.05
N LYS A 622 28.51 -20.85 17.58
CA LYS A 622 29.88 -20.88 18.12
C LYS A 622 30.95 -20.69 17.02
N LYS A 623 30.72 -21.22 15.81
CA LYS A 623 31.60 -21.06 14.64
C LYS A 623 30.83 -20.43 13.47
N ARG A 624 31.14 -19.18 13.14
CA ARG A 624 30.62 -18.46 11.95
C ARG A 624 31.71 -18.36 10.88
N ARG A 625 31.33 -18.34 9.62
CA ARG A 625 32.20 -18.04 8.47
C ARG A 625 31.65 -16.82 7.73
N PRO A 626 31.62 -15.64 8.38
CA PRO A 626 31.04 -14.46 7.77
C PRO A 626 31.89 -13.99 6.59
N ASN A 627 31.24 -13.42 5.59
CA ASN A 627 31.95 -12.68 4.56
C ASN A 627 32.76 -11.55 5.20
N TRP A 628 34.04 -11.43 4.85
CA TRP A 628 34.95 -10.46 5.48
C TRP A 628 34.51 -9.00 5.31
N PHE A 629 33.78 -8.68 4.24
CA PHE A 629 33.37 -7.31 3.91
C PHE A 629 32.02 -6.94 4.53
N THR A 630 31.04 -7.86 4.52
CA THR A 630 29.68 -7.58 5.02
C THR A 630 29.43 -8.08 6.44
N ASN A 631 30.32 -8.94 6.95
CA ASN A 631 30.19 -9.68 8.21
C ASN A 631 28.88 -10.53 8.28
N PHE A 632 28.30 -10.84 7.12
CA PHE A 632 27.10 -11.65 6.96
C PHE A 632 27.46 -13.10 6.65
N ASP A 633 26.77 -14.04 7.29
CA ASP A 633 26.89 -15.48 7.03
C ASP A 633 25.49 -16.00 6.66
N SER A 634 25.36 -16.58 5.47
CA SER A 634 24.06 -17.06 4.96
C SER A 634 23.48 -18.21 5.79
N ALA A 635 24.32 -18.93 6.53
CA ALA A 635 23.90 -20.00 7.45
C ALA A 635 23.48 -19.48 8.83
N ASP A 636 23.51 -18.16 9.07
CA ASP A 636 22.92 -17.58 10.29
C ASP A 636 21.39 -17.75 10.28
N ASP A 637 20.73 -17.66 9.12
CA ASP A 637 19.29 -17.79 8.98
C ASP A 637 18.85 -19.25 8.78
N LEU A 638 17.75 -19.64 9.43
CA LEU A 638 17.23 -21.02 9.42
C LEU A 638 15.82 -21.04 8.81
N PRO A 639 15.51 -21.94 7.86
CA PRO A 639 14.13 -22.21 7.46
C PRO A 639 13.32 -22.63 8.68
N ILE A 640 12.17 -21.98 8.94
CA ILE A 640 11.46 -22.21 10.21
C ILE A 640 10.94 -23.65 10.30
N HIS A 641 10.65 -24.28 9.17
CA HIS A 641 10.16 -25.66 9.10
C HIS A 641 11.21 -26.72 9.48
N GLU A 642 12.50 -26.38 9.50
CA GLU A 642 13.57 -27.27 9.96
C GLU A 642 13.63 -27.36 11.49
N LEU A 643 12.95 -26.44 12.20
CA LEU A 643 12.85 -26.45 13.66
C LEU A 643 11.84 -27.49 14.17
N ARG A 644 11.24 -28.29 13.29
CA ARG A 644 10.35 -29.39 13.66
C ARG A 644 11.15 -30.45 14.41
N PRO A 645 10.70 -30.88 15.59
CA PRO A 645 11.51 -31.74 16.46
C PRO A 645 11.67 -33.18 15.96
N ALA A 646 10.82 -33.63 15.03
CA ALA A 646 10.90 -34.96 14.44
C ALA A 646 11.94 -35.04 13.29
N LEU A 647 12.43 -33.92 12.78
CA LEU A 647 13.40 -33.91 11.68
C LEU A 647 14.82 -34.21 12.17
N PHE A 648 15.58 -34.90 11.33
CA PHE A 648 17.02 -35.12 11.48
C PHE A 648 17.79 -33.80 11.35
N ASN A 649 18.75 -33.64 12.26
CA ASN A 649 19.80 -32.63 12.25
C ASN A 649 21.12 -33.27 12.71
N GLU A 650 22.21 -32.49 12.74
CA GLU A 650 23.55 -32.95 13.14
C GLU A 650 23.57 -33.62 14.54
N ASN A 651 22.63 -33.26 15.42
CA ASN A 651 22.53 -33.77 16.79
C ASN A 651 21.62 -35.01 16.92
N SER A 652 21.10 -35.52 15.81
CA SER A 652 20.13 -36.61 15.77
C SER A 652 20.76 -38.01 15.78
N PHE A 653 22.09 -38.09 15.69
CA PHE A 653 22.83 -39.35 15.59
C PHE A 653 23.64 -39.60 16.88
N ARG A 654 23.62 -40.85 17.35
CA ARG A 654 24.52 -41.38 18.39
C ARG A 654 25.86 -41.78 17.77
N ASP A 655 25.80 -42.40 16.61
CA ASP A 655 26.95 -42.91 15.85
C ASP A 655 26.67 -42.73 14.36
N LEU A 656 27.06 -41.56 13.84
CA LEU A 656 26.89 -41.22 12.42
C LEU A 656 27.85 -42.00 11.50
N PRO A 657 29.14 -42.19 11.83
CA PRO A 657 30.03 -43.05 11.04
C PRO A 657 29.49 -44.48 10.90
N GLY A 658 28.99 -45.05 11.99
CA GLY A 658 28.34 -46.36 11.97
C GLY A 658 27.10 -46.39 11.07
N LEU A 659 26.24 -45.37 11.11
CA LEU A 659 25.08 -45.30 10.21
C LEU A 659 25.50 -45.24 8.73
N ILE A 660 26.54 -44.47 8.40
CA ILE A 660 27.04 -44.37 7.01
C ILE A 660 27.61 -45.73 6.57
N HIS A 661 28.30 -46.43 7.47
CA HIS A 661 28.80 -47.78 7.22
C HIS A 661 27.64 -48.76 6.94
N ASP A 662 26.63 -48.80 7.81
CA ASP A 662 25.46 -49.67 7.68
C ASP A 662 24.75 -49.37 6.35
N LEU A 663 24.51 -48.09 6.06
CA LEU A 663 23.89 -47.65 4.81
C LEU A 663 24.74 -47.94 3.57
N ASN A 664 26.06 -48.15 3.64
CA ASN A 664 26.89 -48.49 2.48
C ASN A 664 27.08 -49.99 2.29
N ASN A 665 27.19 -50.74 3.38
CA ASN A 665 27.70 -52.11 3.39
C ASN A 665 26.67 -53.15 3.80
N GLU A 666 25.62 -52.79 4.53
CA GLU A 666 24.52 -53.71 4.83
C GLU A 666 23.58 -53.82 3.63
N HIS A 667 23.18 -55.04 3.31
CA HIS A 667 22.28 -55.38 2.20
C HIS A 667 20.91 -55.83 2.72
N ASP A 668 20.51 -55.35 3.89
CA ASP A 668 19.14 -55.51 4.33
C ASP A 668 18.24 -54.59 3.49
N GLN A 669 16.99 -55.01 3.33
CA GLN A 669 16.07 -54.33 2.43
C GLN A 669 15.80 -52.88 2.87
N LEU A 670 15.86 -52.55 4.18
CA LEU A 670 15.69 -51.16 4.63
C LEU A 670 16.88 -50.28 4.25
N SER A 671 18.12 -50.72 4.49
CA SER A 671 19.30 -49.92 4.12
C SER A 671 19.40 -49.73 2.61
N ASP A 672 19.04 -50.75 1.82
CA ASP A 672 18.97 -50.63 0.36
C ASP A 672 17.87 -49.65 -0.09
N ASP A 673 16.67 -49.74 0.50
CA ASP A 673 15.57 -48.81 0.20
C ASP A 673 15.94 -47.36 0.57
N LEU A 674 16.54 -47.14 1.74
CA LEU A 674 17.02 -45.83 2.17
C LEU A 674 18.09 -45.31 1.22
N ARG A 675 19.11 -46.11 0.90
CA ARG A 675 20.21 -45.77 -0.01
C ARG A 675 19.71 -45.40 -1.40
N GLN A 676 18.73 -46.12 -1.95
CA GLN A 676 18.17 -45.81 -3.27
C GLN A 676 17.44 -44.47 -3.31
N ASN A 677 16.85 -44.06 -2.19
CA ASN A 677 16.15 -42.78 -2.05
C ASN A 677 17.08 -41.59 -1.74
N LEU A 678 18.36 -41.84 -1.41
CA LEU A 678 19.35 -40.78 -1.24
C LEU A 678 19.71 -40.13 -2.58
N SER A 679 19.97 -38.82 -2.55
CA SER A 679 20.39 -38.06 -3.72
C SER A 679 21.73 -38.59 -4.28
N PRO A 680 22.00 -38.39 -5.58
CA PRO A 680 23.29 -38.77 -6.18
C PRO A 680 24.48 -38.13 -5.44
N THR A 681 24.32 -36.89 -4.98
CA THR A 681 25.33 -36.15 -4.23
C THR A 681 25.64 -36.81 -2.89
N THR A 682 24.61 -37.12 -2.09
CA THR A 682 24.79 -37.80 -0.80
C THR A 682 25.47 -39.16 -0.99
N ARG A 683 25.04 -39.94 -2.00
CA ARG A 683 25.66 -41.24 -2.30
C ARG A 683 27.12 -41.12 -2.72
N ALA A 684 27.50 -40.11 -3.50
CA ALA A 684 28.88 -39.86 -3.87
C ALA A 684 29.74 -39.53 -2.64
N LEU A 685 29.26 -38.60 -1.80
CA LEU A 685 29.94 -38.20 -0.56
C LEU A 685 30.09 -39.37 0.42
N MET A 686 29.07 -40.24 0.54
CA MET A 686 29.13 -41.43 1.36
C MET A 686 30.13 -42.47 0.86
N LYS A 687 30.33 -42.59 -0.46
CA LYS A 687 31.31 -43.51 -1.05
C LYS A 687 32.75 -43.02 -0.87
N GLU A 688 32.96 -41.71 -0.89
CA GLU A 688 34.28 -41.10 -0.67
C GLU A 688 34.66 -41.03 0.81
N TYR A 689 33.68 -41.15 1.71
CA TYR A 689 33.88 -41.08 3.15
C TYR A 689 34.67 -42.27 3.68
N LYS A 690 35.74 -41.98 4.42
CA LYS A 690 36.56 -42.98 5.12
C LYS A 690 36.11 -43.08 6.58
N PRO A 691 35.83 -44.28 7.11
CA PRO A 691 35.37 -44.47 8.49
C PRO A 691 36.32 -43.97 9.59
N THR A 692 37.58 -43.67 9.26
CA THR A 692 38.59 -43.14 10.19
C THR A 692 38.50 -41.64 10.43
N ASP A 693 37.80 -40.91 9.55
CA ASP A 693 37.72 -39.45 9.57
C ASP A 693 36.34 -38.99 10.08
N ASP A 694 36.25 -37.80 10.67
CA ASP A 694 34.95 -37.20 10.98
C ASP A 694 34.21 -36.86 9.66
N PRO A 695 32.90 -37.13 9.56
CA PRO A 695 32.13 -36.82 8.35
C PRO A 695 32.10 -35.31 8.09
N SER A 696 32.28 -34.92 6.82
CA SER A 696 32.30 -33.50 6.44
C SER A 696 30.93 -32.83 6.67
N ASP A 697 30.92 -31.55 7.05
CA ASP A 697 29.68 -30.76 7.24
C ASP A 697 28.74 -30.82 6.03
N GLU A 698 29.30 -30.99 4.82
CA GLU A 698 28.54 -31.15 3.59
C GLU A 698 27.82 -32.50 3.52
N LEU A 699 28.51 -33.59 3.85
CA LEU A 699 27.91 -34.92 3.93
C LEU A 699 26.81 -34.98 5.00
N VAL A 700 27.07 -34.45 6.20
CA VAL A 700 26.06 -34.46 7.28
C VAL A 700 24.80 -33.71 6.87
N ARG A 701 24.93 -32.52 6.27
CA ARG A 701 23.79 -31.74 5.79
C ARG A 701 23.03 -32.44 4.66
N ALA A 702 23.73 -32.97 3.67
CA ALA A 702 23.12 -33.66 2.54
C ALA A 702 22.34 -34.91 3.00
N LEU A 703 22.93 -35.70 3.90
CA LEU A 703 22.28 -36.87 4.48
C LEU A 703 21.05 -36.50 5.31
N CYS A 704 21.14 -35.49 6.18
CA CYS A 704 19.98 -35.02 6.96
C CYS A 704 18.84 -34.55 6.05
N GLN A 705 19.15 -33.82 4.97
CA GLN A 705 18.15 -33.35 4.01
C GLN A 705 17.44 -34.51 3.31
N ASP A 706 18.19 -35.51 2.83
CA ASP A 706 17.60 -36.67 2.16
C ASP A 706 16.77 -37.53 3.12
N LEU A 707 17.25 -37.78 4.35
CA LEU A 707 16.48 -38.47 5.38
C LEU A 707 15.21 -37.71 5.75
N ASN A 708 15.26 -36.39 5.87
CA ASN A 708 14.08 -35.56 6.16
C ASN A 708 13.07 -35.56 5.01
N LYS A 709 13.54 -35.62 3.76
CA LYS A 709 12.69 -35.76 2.59
C LYS A 709 11.97 -37.12 2.59
N LEU A 710 12.65 -38.17 3.03
CA LEU A 710 12.05 -39.49 3.26
C LEU A 710 10.99 -39.46 4.36
N LEU A 711 11.24 -38.75 5.47
CA LEU A 711 10.25 -38.61 6.54
C LEU A 711 8.93 -37.96 6.07
N ASP A 712 9.02 -36.95 5.19
CA ASP A 712 7.84 -36.25 4.63
C ASP A 712 7.15 -37.05 3.50
N GLY A 713 7.81 -38.10 2.98
CA GLY A 713 7.32 -38.99 1.93
C GLY A 713 6.26 -39.98 2.40
N ASP A 714 6.09 -41.07 1.66
CA ASP A 714 5.14 -42.14 2.01
C ASP A 714 5.55 -42.87 3.31
N CYS A 715 4.62 -43.64 3.87
CA CYS A 715 4.91 -44.41 5.08
C CYS A 715 5.97 -45.47 4.77
N ILE A 716 7.10 -45.44 5.50
CA ILE A 716 8.21 -46.39 5.33
C ILE A 716 8.09 -47.63 6.22
N TYR A 717 7.03 -47.70 7.04
CA TYR A 717 6.76 -48.84 7.92
C TYR A 717 6.34 -50.08 7.12
N VAL A 718 6.97 -51.23 7.41
CA VAL A 718 6.65 -52.53 6.78
C VAL A 718 6.24 -53.54 7.85
N GLU A 719 4.96 -53.87 7.90
CA GLU A 719 4.31 -54.69 8.94
C GLU A 719 4.94 -56.09 9.13
N LYS A 720 5.59 -56.66 8.10
CA LYS A 720 6.12 -58.03 8.11
C LYS A 720 7.53 -58.19 8.74
N ARG A 721 8.15 -57.14 9.29
CA ARG A 721 9.58 -57.13 9.67
C ARG A 721 9.94 -57.16 11.17
N HIS A 722 9.00 -57.27 12.10
CA HIS A 722 9.31 -57.10 13.55
C HIS A 722 9.10 -58.35 14.40
N GLU A 723 10.14 -58.76 15.17
CA GLU A 723 10.05 -59.65 16.33
C GLU A 723 9.67 -58.85 17.59
N GLU A 724 8.56 -59.24 18.23
CA GLU A 724 8.09 -59.07 19.64
C GLU A 724 8.34 -57.78 20.47
N HIS A 725 9.10 -56.78 20.03
CA HIS A 725 9.46 -55.59 20.81
C HIS A 725 8.90 -54.28 20.24
N GLN A 726 7.69 -54.31 19.67
CA GLN A 726 7.06 -53.07 19.21
C GLN A 726 6.62 -52.22 20.39
N LYS A 727 6.99 -50.93 20.34
CA LYS A 727 6.40 -49.93 21.25
C LYS A 727 4.94 -49.75 20.86
N GLU A 728 4.01 -50.03 21.78
CA GLU A 728 2.55 -49.93 21.63
C GLU A 728 2.08 -48.66 20.88
N ILE A 729 2.80 -47.55 21.03
CA ILE A 729 2.54 -46.27 20.37
C ILE A 729 2.65 -46.37 18.83
N ILE A 730 3.62 -47.10 18.27
CA ILE A 730 3.81 -47.21 16.82
C ILE A 730 2.63 -47.95 16.19
N GLU A 731 2.21 -49.07 16.79
CA GLU A 731 1.01 -49.80 16.35
C GLU A 731 -0.25 -48.92 16.41
N GLN A 732 -0.43 -48.16 17.49
CA GLN A 732 -1.56 -47.24 17.63
C GLN A 732 -1.51 -46.14 16.57
N MET A 733 -0.34 -45.57 16.28
CA MET A 733 -0.14 -44.52 15.28
C MET A 733 -0.41 -45.03 13.85
N VAL A 734 0.01 -46.26 13.53
CA VAL A 734 -0.30 -46.91 12.24
C VAL A 734 -1.80 -47.14 12.10
N LYS A 735 -2.46 -47.69 13.13
CA LYS A 735 -3.91 -47.92 13.15
C LYS A 735 -4.72 -46.63 12.97
N GLN A 736 -4.19 -45.49 13.39
CA GLN A 736 -4.82 -44.18 13.26
C GLN A 736 -4.72 -43.55 11.86
N GLY A 737 -3.94 -44.12 10.93
CA GLY A 737 -3.84 -43.61 9.55
C GLY A 737 -3.34 -42.18 9.47
N LEU A 738 -2.36 -41.84 10.31
CA LEU A 738 -1.88 -40.47 10.50
C LEU A 738 -1.39 -39.82 9.20
N GLN A 739 -1.78 -38.56 9.02
CA GLN A 739 -1.34 -37.70 7.92
C GLN A 739 -0.31 -36.69 8.41
N ASP A 740 0.43 -36.10 7.47
CA ASP A 740 1.29 -34.94 7.70
C ASP A 740 2.33 -35.16 8.81
N GLU A 741 2.30 -34.37 9.88
CA GLU A 741 3.25 -34.45 10.99
C GLU A 741 3.18 -35.78 11.73
N GLY A 742 2.00 -36.39 11.82
CA GLY A 742 1.86 -37.71 12.44
C GLY A 742 2.58 -38.78 11.62
N ARG A 743 2.63 -38.64 10.29
CA ARG A 743 3.40 -39.52 9.41
C ARG A 743 4.90 -39.28 9.53
N ILE A 744 5.34 -38.02 9.57
CA ILE A 744 6.75 -37.67 9.81
C ILE A 744 7.23 -38.29 11.12
N LEU A 745 6.44 -38.15 12.18
CA LEU A 745 6.74 -38.70 13.49
C LEU A 745 6.79 -40.23 13.48
N LEU A 746 5.84 -40.87 12.81
CA LEU A 746 5.81 -42.33 12.64
C LEU A 746 7.07 -42.83 11.90
N ASN A 747 7.36 -42.25 10.74
CA ASN A 747 8.55 -42.58 9.94
C ASN A 747 9.83 -42.37 10.76
N ARG A 748 9.89 -41.31 11.57
CA ARG A 748 11.02 -41.02 12.46
C ARG A 748 11.18 -42.07 13.55
N LEU A 749 10.10 -42.45 14.22
CA LEU A 749 10.12 -43.48 15.27
C LEU A 749 10.53 -44.85 14.70
N TYR A 750 10.07 -45.18 13.50
CA TYR A 750 10.45 -46.41 12.81
C TYR A 750 11.96 -46.47 12.53
N LEU A 751 12.56 -45.37 12.04
CA LEU A 751 14.02 -45.32 11.84
C LEU A 751 14.80 -45.43 13.15
N GLU A 752 14.29 -44.85 14.24
CA GLU A 752 14.90 -44.98 15.56
C GLU A 752 14.88 -46.41 16.10
N GLU A 753 13.80 -47.13 15.86
CA GLU A 753 13.67 -48.54 16.25
C GLU A 753 14.52 -49.46 15.38
N SER A 754 14.65 -49.14 14.09
CA SER A 754 15.48 -49.90 13.15
C SER A 754 16.98 -49.69 13.38
N TYR A 755 17.41 -48.50 13.83
CA TYR A 755 18.81 -48.18 14.10
C TYR A 755 19.04 -47.63 15.52
N PRO A 756 18.75 -48.41 16.58
CA PRO A 756 18.69 -47.92 17.96
C PRO A 756 20.06 -47.47 18.51
N ASN A 757 21.14 -48.06 18.01
CA ASN A 757 22.51 -47.71 18.41
C ASN A 757 23.09 -46.55 17.58
N ARG A 758 22.52 -46.26 16.40
CA ARG A 758 23.00 -45.21 15.51
C ARG A 758 22.24 -43.91 15.63
N ILE A 759 20.92 -43.98 15.79
CA ILE A 759 20.02 -42.82 15.84
C ILE A 759 19.65 -42.53 17.29
N LYS A 760 19.67 -41.25 17.65
CA LYS A 760 19.27 -40.80 18.98
C LYS A 760 17.75 -40.89 19.11
N GLY A 761 17.29 -41.72 20.04
CA GLY A 761 15.86 -41.88 20.33
C GLY A 761 15.19 -40.60 20.85
N ILE A 762 14.08 -40.21 20.24
CA ILE A 762 13.19 -39.15 20.70
C ILE A 762 11.98 -39.69 21.47
N TYR A 763 11.76 -41.01 21.46
CA TYR A 763 10.65 -41.69 22.13
C TYR A 763 10.48 -41.30 23.60
N GLU A 764 11.55 -41.33 24.42
CA GLU A 764 11.44 -40.96 25.84
C GLU A 764 11.03 -39.49 26.02
N LYS A 765 11.47 -38.61 25.11
CA LYS A 765 11.05 -37.20 25.13
C LYS A 765 9.60 -37.02 24.73
N LEU A 766 9.06 -37.86 23.84
CA LEU A 766 7.63 -37.88 23.52
C LEU A 766 6.81 -38.35 24.72
N LYS A 767 7.26 -39.41 25.38
CA LYS A 767 6.62 -39.98 26.59
C LYS A 767 6.54 -38.95 27.70
N ASP A 768 7.62 -38.20 27.93
CA ASP A 768 7.68 -37.12 28.92
C ASP A 768 7.06 -35.79 28.43
N LYS A 769 6.46 -35.78 27.22
CA LYS A 769 5.94 -34.58 26.54
C LYS A 769 6.97 -33.46 26.31
N ARG A 770 8.27 -33.72 26.43
CA ARG A 770 9.35 -32.73 26.30
C ARG A 770 9.87 -32.53 24.88
N LEU A 771 9.44 -33.34 23.92
CA LEU A 771 9.97 -33.27 22.56
C LEU A 771 9.61 -31.92 21.89
N GLY A 772 10.63 -31.14 21.52
CA GLY A 772 10.46 -29.90 20.76
C GLY A 772 9.92 -28.71 21.53
N ARG A 773 9.99 -28.73 22.87
CA ARG A 773 9.59 -27.61 23.72
C ARG A 773 10.70 -26.56 23.92
N PRO A 774 10.35 -25.26 23.97
CA PRO A 774 9.06 -24.70 23.58
C PRO A 774 8.94 -24.55 22.04
N LEU A 775 7.74 -24.78 21.49
CA LEU A 775 7.46 -24.58 20.07
C LEU A 775 7.36 -23.07 19.75
N PRO A 776 8.16 -22.54 18.82
CA PRO A 776 8.17 -21.11 18.52
C PRO A 776 6.94 -20.69 17.71
N ILE A 777 6.30 -19.60 18.15
CA ILE A 777 5.20 -18.93 17.46
C ILE A 777 5.59 -17.45 17.32
N VAL A 778 5.80 -17.03 16.08
CA VAL A 778 6.11 -15.63 15.74
C VAL A 778 4.83 -14.96 15.30
N ASN A 779 4.40 -13.93 16.02
CA ASN A 779 3.19 -13.17 15.75
C ASN A 779 3.50 -11.94 14.90
N ILE A 780 2.71 -11.74 13.86
CA ILE A 780 2.85 -10.71 12.83
C ILE A 780 1.48 -10.05 12.64
N ALA A 781 1.44 -8.77 12.29
CA ALA A 781 0.18 -8.12 11.93
C ALA A 781 -0.09 -8.25 10.42
N LEU A 782 -1.24 -8.81 10.07
CA LEU A 782 -1.86 -8.74 8.75
C LEU A 782 -2.64 -7.43 8.64
N ASN A 783 -2.19 -6.51 7.77
CA ASN A 783 -2.81 -5.19 7.68
C ASN A 783 -4.04 -5.18 6.76
N LEU A 784 -5.18 -4.83 7.33
CA LEU A 784 -6.50 -4.83 6.70
C LEU A 784 -7.13 -3.44 6.78
N MET A 785 -6.46 -2.44 6.20
CA MET A 785 -6.95 -1.06 6.18
C MET A 785 -8.28 -0.95 5.42
N LYS A 786 -8.53 -1.87 4.49
CA LYS A 786 -9.79 -2.03 3.77
C LYS A 786 -10.35 -3.43 4.03
N GLY A 787 -11.39 -3.50 4.87
CA GLY A 787 -12.09 -4.74 5.19
C GLY A 787 -13.61 -4.56 5.22
N ASP A 788 -14.34 -5.58 4.76
CA ASP A 788 -15.81 -5.58 4.77
C ASP A 788 -16.40 -5.89 6.17
N LYS A 789 -15.58 -6.39 7.10
CA LYS A 789 -16.02 -6.73 8.45
C LYS A 789 -15.88 -5.51 9.37
N LEU A 790 -17.01 -5.07 9.95
CA LEU A 790 -17.09 -3.93 10.86
C LEU A 790 -16.12 -4.02 12.05
N ALA A 791 -15.89 -5.24 12.58
CA ALA A 791 -14.93 -5.48 13.67
C ALA A 791 -13.48 -5.08 13.33
N TRP A 792 -13.15 -4.91 12.04
CA TRP A 792 -11.82 -4.55 11.56
C TRP A 792 -11.66 -3.07 11.25
N GLN A 793 -12.75 -2.28 11.24
CA GLN A 793 -12.66 -0.85 10.94
C GLN A 793 -11.89 -0.06 12.00
N GLU A 794 -11.94 -0.51 13.25
CA GLU A 794 -11.16 0.09 14.35
C GLU A 794 -9.74 -0.46 14.44
N ARG A 795 -9.57 -1.80 14.36
CA ARG A 795 -8.26 -2.45 14.52
C ARG A 795 -7.37 -2.32 13.28
N LYS A 796 -7.98 -2.34 12.09
CA LYS A 796 -7.34 -2.31 10.76
C LYS A 796 -6.21 -3.33 10.56
N ALA A 797 -6.17 -4.36 11.39
CA ALA A 797 -5.19 -5.42 11.37
C ALA A 797 -5.79 -6.70 11.97
N GLU A 798 -5.22 -7.84 11.58
CA GLU A 798 -5.50 -9.17 12.12
C GLU A 798 -4.18 -9.88 12.46
N THR A 799 -4.28 -10.92 13.27
CA THR A 799 -3.15 -11.78 13.62
C THR A 799 -2.65 -12.60 12.44
N PHE A 800 -1.36 -12.73 12.26
CA PHE A 800 -0.73 -13.67 11.34
C PHE A 800 0.38 -14.40 12.10
N THR A 801 0.39 -15.72 12.06
CA THR A 801 1.39 -16.52 12.78
C THR A 801 2.28 -17.27 11.84
N VAL A 802 3.56 -17.36 12.22
CA VAL A 802 4.54 -18.25 11.60
C VAL A 802 5.05 -19.20 12.68
N SER A 803 4.96 -20.50 12.39
CA SER A 803 5.47 -21.58 13.23
C SER A 803 6.24 -22.61 12.38
N PRO A 804 6.97 -23.56 12.98
CA PRO A 804 7.63 -24.62 12.22
C PRO A 804 6.67 -25.46 11.37
N LEU A 805 5.41 -25.56 11.80
CA LEU A 805 4.40 -26.36 11.12
C LEU A 805 3.69 -25.56 10.03
N HIS A 806 3.13 -24.41 10.42
CA HIS A 806 2.22 -23.65 9.58
C HIS A 806 2.44 -22.14 9.67
N SER A 807 2.13 -21.47 8.56
CA SER A 807 2.16 -20.03 8.39
C SER A 807 0.81 -19.55 7.84
N GLY A 808 0.22 -18.52 8.45
CA GLY A 808 -1.07 -17.99 8.02
C GLY A 808 -1.88 -17.35 9.13
N ASN A 809 -3.19 -17.31 8.92
CA ASN A 809 -4.17 -16.70 9.82
C ASN A 809 -5.43 -17.58 9.86
N HIS A 810 -6.10 -17.63 11.01
CA HIS A 810 -7.29 -18.49 11.21
C HIS A 810 -8.48 -18.18 10.28
N LEU A 811 -8.57 -16.97 9.71
CA LEU A 811 -9.65 -16.55 8.80
C LEU A 811 -9.30 -16.85 7.35
N LEU A 812 -8.07 -16.55 6.95
CA LEU A 812 -7.59 -16.80 5.58
C LEU A 812 -7.27 -18.28 5.33
N GLY A 813 -6.83 -18.98 6.37
CA GLY A 813 -6.27 -20.31 6.30
C GLY A 813 -4.76 -20.34 6.55
N TYR A 814 -4.25 -21.55 6.71
CA TYR A 814 -2.85 -21.84 6.99
C TYR A 814 -2.22 -22.63 5.84
N ARG A 815 -0.93 -22.39 5.60
CA ARG A 815 -0.09 -23.16 4.67
C ARG A 815 1.06 -23.80 5.44
N ARG A 816 1.55 -24.96 4.97
CA ARG A 816 2.76 -25.56 5.53
C ARG A 816 3.94 -24.60 5.36
N SER A 817 4.68 -24.35 6.44
CA SER A 817 5.78 -23.39 6.44
C SER A 817 6.92 -23.78 5.50
N SER A 818 7.07 -25.07 5.16
CA SER A 818 8.02 -25.57 4.15
C SER A 818 7.72 -25.10 2.73
N SER A 819 6.48 -24.67 2.45
CA SER A 819 6.02 -24.31 1.11
C SER A 819 5.58 -22.85 0.97
N TYR A 820 5.62 -22.09 2.06
CA TYR A 820 5.10 -20.72 2.13
C TYR A 820 6.21 -19.69 2.11
N GLY A 821 6.06 -18.59 1.35
CA GLY A 821 6.96 -17.44 1.45
C GLY A 821 8.37 -17.66 0.93
N GLY A 822 8.56 -18.55 -0.06
CA GLY A 822 9.84 -18.81 -0.72
C GLY A 822 9.98 -20.27 -1.17
N GLU A 823 10.97 -20.56 -2.04
CA GLU A 823 11.24 -21.92 -2.52
C GLU A 823 11.67 -22.89 -1.41
N ARG A 824 12.39 -22.38 -0.40
CA ARG A 824 12.80 -23.12 0.80
C ARG A 824 11.88 -22.87 2.00
N GLY A 825 10.69 -22.34 1.76
CA GLY A 825 9.80 -21.87 2.81
C GLY A 825 10.29 -20.60 3.52
N ILE A 826 9.47 -20.11 4.45
CA ILE A 826 9.75 -18.90 5.21
C ILE A 826 10.83 -19.18 6.27
N THR A 827 11.80 -18.28 6.37
CA THR A 827 12.87 -18.39 7.35
C THR A 827 12.49 -17.75 8.69
N LEU A 828 13.09 -18.24 9.77
CA LEU A 828 12.97 -17.66 11.10
C LEU A 828 13.36 -16.17 11.06
N GLY A 829 14.46 -15.85 10.38
CA GLY A 829 14.95 -14.50 10.15
C GLY A 829 13.93 -13.57 9.51
N THR A 830 13.27 -14.04 8.45
CA THR A 830 12.22 -13.28 7.77
C THR A 830 11.01 -13.08 8.68
N ALA A 831 10.55 -14.14 9.36
CA ALA A 831 9.40 -14.09 10.25
C ALA A 831 9.57 -13.06 11.37
N PHE A 832 10.69 -13.10 12.11
CA PHE A 832 10.89 -12.18 13.24
C PHE A 832 11.21 -10.76 12.77
N THR A 833 11.82 -10.58 11.60
CA THR A 833 12.05 -9.25 11.02
C THR A 833 10.72 -8.58 10.68
N ILE A 834 9.80 -9.31 10.04
CA ILE A 834 8.44 -8.80 9.76
C ILE A 834 7.71 -8.52 11.08
N SER A 835 7.81 -9.41 12.06
CA SER A 835 7.23 -9.23 13.40
C SER A 835 7.75 -7.98 14.11
N GLY A 836 8.96 -7.50 13.81
CA GLY A 836 9.56 -6.28 14.36
C GLY A 836 9.51 -5.05 13.45
N ALA A 837 8.73 -5.08 12.38
CA ALA A 837 8.66 -4.03 11.36
C ALA A 837 7.84 -2.80 11.80
N ALA A 838 8.25 -2.16 12.91
CA ALA A 838 7.48 -1.12 13.60
C ALA A 838 7.21 0.14 12.75
N ALA A 839 8.09 0.47 11.80
CA ALA A 839 7.89 1.58 10.87
C ALA A 839 7.28 1.10 9.56
N SER A 840 5.96 1.17 9.43
CA SER A 840 5.20 0.81 8.23
C SER A 840 4.20 1.92 7.83
N PRO A 841 3.93 2.17 6.53
CA PRO A 841 2.84 3.04 6.10
C PRO A 841 1.44 2.59 6.54
N ASN A 842 1.25 1.31 6.86
CA ASN A 842 -0.03 0.76 7.31
C ASN A 842 0.17 0.03 8.65
N MET A 843 0.24 0.79 9.75
CA MET A 843 0.41 0.26 11.12
C MET A 843 -0.94 -0.02 11.82
N GLY A 844 -1.92 -0.55 11.11
CA GLY A 844 -3.28 -0.75 11.65
C GLY A 844 -3.87 0.53 12.27
N TYR A 845 -4.36 0.45 13.50
CA TYR A 845 -4.97 1.57 14.23
C TYR A 845 -4.01 2.71 14.59
N MET A 846 -2.69 2.48 14.55
CA MET A 846 -1.69 3.45 15.00
C MET A 846 -1.47 4.61 14.00
N ILE A 847 -1.81 4.43 12.72
CA ILE A 847 -1.76 5.51 11.71
C ILE A 847 -3.16 6.02 11.40
N SER A 848 -3.38 7.30 11.68
CA SER A 848 -4.67 7.97 11.52
C SER A 848 -4.84 8.70 10.17
N SER A 849 -3.75 8.94 9.42
CA SER A 849 -3.77 9.82 8.23
C SER A 849 -3.20 9.15 6.96
N PRO A 850 -4.00 9.00 5.89
CA PRO A 850 -3.54 8.50 4.59
C PRO A 850 -2.38 9.30 3.99
N LEU A 851 -2.28 10.60 4.30
CA LEU A 851 -1.18 11.44 3.84
C LEU A 851 0.15 11.03 4.48
N VAL A 852 0.15 10.63 5.76
CA VAL A 852 1.35 10.13 6.43
C VAL A 852 1.78 8.80 5.82
N SER A 853 0.83 7.89 5.56
CA SER A 853 1.08 6.63 4.85
C SER A 853 1.70 6.85 3.47
N PHE A 854 1.13 7.78 2.69
CA PHE A 854 1.66 8.15 1.37
C PHE A 854 3.11 8.63 1.48
N LEU A 855 3.41 9.55 2.41
CA LEU A 855 4.75 10.10 2.59
C LEU A 855 5.75 9.04 3.07
N MET A 856 5.37 8.19 4.01
CA MET A 856 6.23 7.08 4.45
C MET A 856 6.56 6.13 3.30
N ALA A 857 5.58 5.78 2.47
CA ALA A 857 5.80 4.94 1.29
C ALA A 857 6.74 5.63 0.27
N MET A 858 6.52 6.92 -0.01
CA MET A 858 7.32 7.71 -0.97
C MET A 858 8.78 7.87 -0.53
N PHE A 859 9.01 8.09 0.77
CA PHE A 859 10.35 8.22 1.36
C PHE A 859 10.97 6.87 1.78
N ASN A 860 10.33 5.76 1.38
CA ASN A 860 10.81 4.40 1.66
C ASN A 860 10.94 4.08 3.17
N VAL A 861 10.20 4.79 4.02
CA VAL A 861 10.05 4.51 5.45
C VAL A 861 9.04 3.36 5.61
N ARG A 862 9.48 2.17 5.19
CA ARG A 862 8.67 0.94 5.26
C ARG A 862 9.54 -0.26 5.57
N LEU A 863 9.24 -0.86 6.72
CA LEU A 863 9.78 -2.12 7.19
C LEU A 863 8.80 -3.26 6.97
N GLY A 864 7.52 -2.99 6.65
CA GLY A 864 6.57 -4.04 6.34
C GLY A 864 6.94 -4.81 5.07
N TRP A 865 6.38 -6.00 4.90
CA TRP A 865 6.73 -6.91 3.82
C TRP A 865 5.48 -7.48 3.13
N TRP A 866 5.59 -7.68 1.81
CA TRP A 866 4.53 -8.27 1.01
C TRP A 866 4.81 -9.75 0.78
N LEU A 867 3.93 -10.63 1.26
CA LEU A 867 3.99 -12.08 1.01
C LEU A 867 2.79 -12.56 0.21
N GLY A 868 2.91 -13.72 -0.43
CA GLY A 868 1.77 -14.37 -1.07
C GLY A 868 0.64 -14.62 -0.07
N ASN A 869 -0.60 -14.38 -0.48
CA ASN A 869 -1.77 -14.60 0.38
C ASN A 869 -1.91 -16.11 0.70
N PRO A 870 -1.98 -16.53 1.98
CA PRO A 870 -2.13 -17.94 2.33
C PRO A 870 -3.52 -18.50 1.97
N GLY A 871 -4.53 -17.64 1.86
CA GLY A 871 -5.90 -18.02 1.56
C GLY A 871 -6.18 -18.30 0.07
N PRO A 872 -7.46 -18.50 -0.31
CA PRO A 872 -7.84 -18.87 -1.66
C PRO A 872 -7.38 -17.88 -2.74
N ALA A 873 -7.36 -16.58 -2.44
CA ALA A 873 -6.92 -15.53 -3.36
C ALA A 873 -5.45 -15.67 -3.77
N GLY A 874 -4.61 -16.29 -2.93
CA GLY A 874 -3.19 -16.50 -3.18
C GLY A 874 -2.81 -17.93 -3.55
N ASN A 875 -3.76 -18.79 -3.97
CA ASN A 875 -3.46 -20.17 -4.40
C ASN A 875 -2.31 -20.28 -5.43
N ARG A 876 -2.09 -19.24 -6.24
CA ARG A 876 -1.00 -19.19 -7.25
C ARG A 876 0.25 -18.45 -6.78
N THR A 877 0.20 -17.78 -5.64
CA THR A 877 1.24 -16.82 -5.18
C THR A 877 1.78 -17.13 -3.79
N PHE A 878 1.15 -17.98 -2.98
CA PHE A 878 1.56 -18.26 -1.59
C PHE A 878 2.99 -18.78 -1.44
N LYS A 879 3.54 -19.43 -2.47
CA LYS A 879 4.93 -19.90 -2.50
C LYS A 879 5.95 -18.78 -2.72
N ARG A 880 5.51 -17.58 -3.08
CA ARG A 880 6.38 -16.45 -3.40
C ARG A 880 6.69 -15.61 -2.18
N ASP A 881 7.94 -15.21 -2.09
CA ASP A 881 8.52 -14.32 -1.08
C ASP A 881 8.35 -12.83 -1.42
N VAL A 882 8.06 -12.50 -2.69
CA VAL A 882 7.78 -11.13 -3.17
C VAL A 882 6.73 -11.06 -4.28
N PRO A 883 6.09 -9.89 -4.49
CA PRO A 883 5.26 -9.62 -5.66
C PRO A 883 6.03 -9.61 -6.99
N GLN A 884 5.42 -10.09 -8.07
CA GLN A 884 6.03 -10.02 -9.42
C GLN A 884 6.18 -8.60 -9.95
N PHE A 885 5.24 -7.71 -9.59
CA PHE A 885 5.28 -6.31 -9.95
C PHE A 885 5.21 -5.48 -8.67
N ALA A 886 6.36 -5.03 -8.19
CA ALA A 886 6.50 -4.44 -6.86
C ALA A 886 5.90 -3.02 -6.75
N ALA A 887 5.78 -2.29 -7.87
CA ALA A 887 5.22 -0.94 -7.86
C ALA A 887 3.73 -0.90 -7.48
N GLY A 888 2.93 -1.87 -7.93
CA GLY A 888 1.49 -1.95 -7.62
C GLY A 888 1.18 -2.04 -6.11
N PRO A 889 1.77 -3.01 -5.39
CA PRO A 889 1.63 -3.13 -3.93
C PRO A 889 2.09 -1.88 -3.17
N VAL A 890 3.14 -1.18 -3.62
CA VAL A 890 3.54 0.09 -2.98
C VAL A 890 2.51 1.20 -3.18
N VAL A 891 1.81 1.25 -4.33
CA VAL A 891 0.68 2.19 -4.53
C VAL A 891 -0.48 1.84 -3.59
N VAL A 892 -0.79 0.55 -3.45
CA VAL A 892 -1.81 0.07 -2.49
C VAL A 892 -1.42 0.45 -1.06
N GLU A 893 -0.15 0.32 -0.71
CA GLU A 893 0.42 0.70 0.58
C GLU A 893 0.33 2.21 0.82
N ALA A 894 0.71 3.04 -0.17
CA ALA A 894 0.69 4.50 -0.11
C ALA A 894 -0.72 5.09 0.00
N LEU A 895 -1.72 4.40 -0.57
CA LEU A 895 -3.13 4.80 -0.51
C LEU A 895 -3.89 4.19 0.68
N SER A 896 -3.21 3.43 1.55
CA SER A 896 -3.81 2.68 2.67
C SER A 896 -4.96 1.77 2.25
N MET A 897 -4.77 1.03 1.15
CA MET A 897 -5.78 0.17 0.53
C MET A 897 -5.51 -1.34 0.72
N THR A 898 -4.74 -1.74 1.72
CA THR A 898 -4.42 -3.16 1.94
C THR A 898 -5.65 -3.97 2.35
N ASP A 899 -5.81 -5.16 1.76
CA ASP A 899 -6.96 -6.05 1.99
C ASP A 899 -6.56 -7.54 2.05
N ASP A 900 -7.53 -8.39 2.41
CA ASP A 900 -7.40 -9.86 2.53
C ASP A 900 -7.77 -10.60 1.23
N LYS A 901 -8.24 -9.89 0.20
CA LYS A 901 -8.76 -10.45 -1.06
C LYS A 901 -7.75 -10.41 -2.21
N SER A 902 -6.64 -9.70 -2.02
CA SER A 902 -5.55 -9.62 -2.99
C SER A 902 -4.70 -10.90 -3.04
N SER A 903 -4.03 -11.16 -4.17
CA SER A 903 -3.10 -12.29 -4.33
C SER A 903 -1.89 -12.21 -3.38
N TYR A 904 -1.61 -11.02 -2.85
CA TYR A 904 -0.54 -10.75 -1.90
C TYR A 904 -1.14 -10.04 -0.69
N VAL A 905 -0.56 -10.28 0.49
CA VAL A 905 -0.94 -9.66 1.76
C VAL A 905 0.21 -8.81 2.29
N TYR A 906 -0.13 -7.71 2.94
CA TYR A 906 0.84 -6.83 3.56
C TYR A 906 0.98 -7.14 5.06
N LEU A 907 2.20 -7.47 5.47
CA LEU A 907 2.52 -7.89 6.83
C LEU A 907 3.45 -6.88 7.50
N SER A 908 3.28 -6.66 8.80
CA SER A 908 4.07 -5.70 9.58
C SER A 908 4.21 -6.14 11.05
N ASP A 909 4.75 -5.27 11.90
CA ASP A 909 5.00 -5.55 13.31
C ASP A 909 3.77 -6.16 14.01
N GLY A 910 3.97 -7.26 14.75
CA GLY A 910 2.90 -7.91 15.50
C GLY A 910 2.20 -6.98 16.50
N GLY A 911 2.94 -5.99 17.03
CA GLY A 911 2.44 -4.96 17.93
C GLY A 911 1.42 -4.01 17.30
N HIS A 912 1.32 -3.92 15.97
CA HIS A 912 0.22 -3.20 15.31
C HIS A 912 -1.14 -3.88 15.51
N PHE A 913 -1.15 -5.16 15.90
CA PHE A 913 -2.35 -5.89 16.32
C PHE A 913 -2.37 -6.09 17.83
N GLU A 914 -1.34 -6.74 18.40
CA GLU A 914 -1.26 -7.09 19.82
C GLU A 914 0.21 -7.24 20.23
N ASN A 915 0.67 -6.48 21.24
CA ASN A 915 2.09 -6.33 21.52
C ASN A 915 2.65 -7.31 22.58
N LEU A 916 1.83 -8.10 23.26
CA LEU A 916 2.22 -9.04 24.31
C LEU A 916 2.53 -10.45 23.77
N GLY A 917 2.05 -10.79 22.58
CA GLY A 917 2.09 -12.17 22.05
C GLY A 917 1.08 -13.10 22.73
N LEU A 918 0.08 -12.55 23.39
CA LEU A 918 -0.91 -13.28 24.21
C LEU A 918 -2.06 -13.83 23.35
N TYR A 919 -2.51 -13.07 22.35
CA TYR A 919 -3.77 -13.35 21.64
C TYR A 919 -3.84 -14.77 21.05
N GLU A 920 -2.77 -15.20 20.41
CA GLU A 920 -2.70 -16.52 19.77
C GLU A 920 -2.66 -17.67 20.78
N MET A 921 -2.18 -17.43 22.00
CA MET A 921 -2.18 -18.43 23.07
C MET A 921 -3.59 -18.60 23.64
N VAL A 922 -4.35 -17.50 23.74
CA VAL A 922 -5.77 -17.53 24.11
C VAL A 922 -6.59 -18.27 23.05
N LEU A 923 -6.35 -17.99 21.76
CA LEU A 923 -7.01 -18.72 20.66
C LEU A 923 -6.70 -20.22 20.68
N ARG A 924 -5.49 -20.61 21.10
CA ARG A 924 -5.07 -22.01 21.30
C ARG A 924 -5.58 -22.63 22.61
N ARG A 925 -6.32 -21.88 23.43
CA ARG A 925 -6.86 -22.33 24.73
C ARG A 925 -5.75 -22.83 25.67
N CYS A 926 -4.59 -22.17 25.68
CA CYS A 926 -3.52 -22.50 26.61
C CYS A 926 -4.02 -22.37 28.05
N HIS A 927 -3.73 -23.37 28.88
CA HIS A 927 -4.18 -23.45 30.26
C HIS A 927 -3.40 -22.50 31.17
N LEU A 928 -2.09 -22.43 30.98
CA LEU A 928 -1.20 -21.51 31.69
C LEU A 928 -0.50 -20.59 30.68
N ILE A 929 -0.64 -19.28 30.85
CA ILE A 929 0.07 -18.31 30.03
C ILE A 929 0.88 -17.39 30.94
N VAL A 930 2.19 -17.38 30.75
CA VAL A 930 3.11 -16.47 31.43
C VAL A 930 3.50 -15.39 30.43
N VAL A 931 3.22 -14.14 30.75
CA VAL A 931 3.52 -12.99 29.88
C VAL A 931 4.64 -12.17 30.50
N SER A 932 5.71 -11.96 29.74
CA SER A 932 6.72 -10.94 30.02
C SER A 932 6.34 -9.66 29.31
N ASP A 933 5.78 -8.70 30.06
CA ASP A 933 5.38 -7.40 29.53
C ASP A 933 6.50 -6.37 29.66
N ALA A 934 7.22 -6.16 28.55
CA ALA A 934 8.22 -5.12 28.36
C ALA A 934 7.74 -4.02 27.39
N SER A 935 6.41 -3.91 27.18
CA SER A 935 5.82 -2.96 26.22
C SER A 935 5.98 -1.49 26.63
N THR A 936 6.25 -1.23 27.93
CA THR A 936 6.21 0.10 28.55
C THR A 936 7.52 0.47 29.27
N ASP A 937 8.67 0.15 28.68
CA ASP A 937 9.95 0.66 29.22
C ASP A 937 10.14 2.15 28.81
N PRO A 938 10.23 3.10 29.77
CA PRO A 938 10.11 4.56 29.58
C PRO A 938 10.89 5.26 28.45
#